data_AF-A0A969AZQ0-F1
#
_entry.id   AF-A0A969AZQ0-F1
#
_cell.length_a   1.000
_cell.length_b   1.000
_cell.length_c   1.000
_cell.angle_alpha   90.00
_cell.angle_beta   90.00
_cell.angle_gamma   90.00
#
_symmetry.space_group_name_H-M   'P 1'
#
loop_
_entity.id
_entity.type
_entity.pdbx_description
1 polymer ?
#
loop_
_entity_poly.entity_id
_entity_poly.type
_entity_poly.pdbx_seq_one_letter_code
_entity_poly.pdbx_strand_id
1 'polypeptide(L)'
;MQLPDRVISALQTALDANRPAEVPGAVAAILTPEGEWFGASGVANVAENRPLRPDDRFEAGSITKTFVAATLLQLVENGQISLNDTLTTWLTTSLTDPIPNASEITIKQLLNHTSGIADYLDIFTARAVTNPTLFLQEWEPEQLVGFVNGVEPFFAPGTDWRYSNTNYILAGEVIESVTGNGYGQEIRDRILNPLGLDNTFVFGEEEIPGGYISSYWDFNRDGVLDDLSITNLSWASAAGSIISNAEDLADFFDGLLVDGALLEPETLSQMLDTQPVDSPNYDSYGLGIGTLESRDRFWYVHRGQTLGFRSNLWYSPLEEITYVELLNGRSNTNLVSDLLPTYRREIEQDDAIPIPAPENQSGTFSVAEGTTSLFLDFSLLETAGLIIQNTTPTATPFSNQFQLGFEIADSTDFRFDSVPFAPLGGSIQHTGEIEFLFGDDALLSIGDFEIGFEGDRITETNSGFYVADTLEDGLGLDILFDISNPERLIIQNDELTLADADLLLAPELAQVLGLNDFVGADLGDTRIDAVLSPDMIPPVVPPTPPTPEAPQSLFGSNGDDNLTGGSGNDNLYGNEGQNTFMGMAGNDQLFGGNQSDIAFGGEGDDVIYGNEGRDLLSGDAGDDALFGGGGDDVLLGVTGNDTLYGNHGSDLFVFGRGDGLDTIVDFQVGMDRIGLIEGELVYSDLSIMQQGLDTLLGVGDRAFAVLKFTNASRLGEESFATVADGSNPAQAIAILSN
;
A
#
# COMPACT_ATOMS: atom_id res chain seq x y z
N MET A 1 12.57 -20.87 -26.62
CA MET A 1 12.16 -20.87 -28.05
C MET A 1 11.25 -19.68 -28.27
N GLN A 2 11.01 -19.18 -29.49
CA GLN A 2 10.07 -18.06 -29.67
C GLN A 2 8.66 -18.56 -30.00
N LEU A 3 7.65 -18.07 -29.27
CA LEU A 3 6.23 -18.39 -29.55
C LEU A 3 5.79 -17.89 -30.94
N PRO A 4 4.73 -18.48 -31.55
CA PRO A 4 4.24 -18.05 -32.86
C PRO A 4 3.77 -16.58 -32.87
N ASP A 5 4.03 -15.86 -33.97
CA ASP A 5 3.67 -14.43 -34.15
C ASP A 5 2.21 -14.11 -33.78
N ARG A 6 1.27 -15.05 -34.03
CA ARG A 6 -0.15 -14.87 -33.66
C ARG A 6 -0.36 -14.80 -32.14
N VAL A 7 0.33 -15.67 -31.39
CA VAL A 7 0.24 -15.77 -29.94
C VAL A 7 0.87 -14.53 -29.30
N ILE A 8 2.05 -14.12 -29.79
CA ILE A 8 2.71 -12.87 -29.40
C ILE A 8 1.80 -11.66 -29.64
N SER A 9 1.17 -11.58 -30.81
CA SER A 9 0.28 -10.45 -31.16
C SER A 9 -0.98 -10.41 -30.30
N ALA A 10 -1.57 -11.57 -30.00
CA ALA A 10 -2.74 -11.68 -29.15
C ALA A 10 -2.44 -11.36 -27.68
N LEU A 11 -1.30 -11.83 -27.16
CA LEU A 11 -0.83 -11.52 -25.80
C LEU A 11 -0.52 -10.04 -25.62
N GLN A 12 0.17 -9.41 -26.57
CA GLN A 12 0.40 -7.96 -26.54
C GLN A 12 -0.93 -7.18 -26.57
N THR A 13 -1.88 -7.59 -27.43
CA THR A 13 -3.21 -6.97 -27.50
C THR A 13 -3.98 -7.13 -26.18
N ALA A 14 -3.87 -8.28 -25.52
CA ALA A 14 -4.48 -8.51 -24.21
C ALA A 14 -3.81 -7.70 -23.10
N LEU A 15 -2.48 -7.55 -23.11
CA LEU A 15 -1.74 -6.71 -22.16
C LEU A 15 -2.14 -5.23 -22.30
N ASP A 16 -2.16 -4.71 -23.53
CA ASP A 16 -2.54 -3.32 -23.82
C ASP A 16 -4.00 -3.01 -23.47
N ALA A 17 -4.89 -4.00 -23.56
CA ALA A 17 -6.31 -3.86 -23.24
C ALA A 17 -6.64 -3.98 -21.74
N ASN A 18 -5.85 -4.74 -20.97
CA ASN A 18 -6.15 -5.08 -19.57
C ASN A 18 -5.16 -4.51 -18.54
N ARG A 19 -4.08 -3.85 -18.95
CA ARG A 19 -3.23 -3.05 -18.03
C ARG A 19 -4.13 -2.14 -17.18
N PRO A 20 -4.05 -2.20 -15.83
CA PRO A 20 -4.93 -1.43 -14.96
C PRO A 20 -4.81 0.08 -15.26
N ALA A 21 -5.93 0.81 -15.18
CA ALA A 21 -5.97 2.21 -15.57
C ALA A 21 -5.14 3.10 -14.63
N GLU A 22 -5.05 2.70 -13.37
CA GLU A 22 -4.26 3.27 -12.29
C GLU A 22 -2.75 2.93 -12.35
N VAL A 23 -2.34 2.08 -13.30
CA VAL A 23 -0.94 1.63 -13.44
C VAL A 23 -0.32 2.25 -14.70
N PRO A 24 0.70 3.12 -14.58
CA PRO A 24 1.38 3.74 -15.73
C PRO A 24 2.02 2.74 -16.69
N GLY A 25 2.45 1.58 -16.20
CA GLY A 25 3.24 0.63 -16.95
C GLY A 25 3.17 -0.79 -16.39
N ALA A 26 3.02 -1.77 -17.28
CA ALA A 26 3.04 -3.19 -16.96
C ALA A 26 3.96 -3.97 -17.90
N VAL A 27 4.82 -4.81 -17.33
CA VAL A 27 5.54 -5.88 -18.04
C VAL A 27 4.95 -7.22 -17.64
N ALA A 28 4.86 -8.14 -18.60
CA ALA A 28 4.49 -9.53 -18.34
C ALA A 28 5.37 -10.49 -19.15
N ALA A 29 5.67 -11.65 -18.58
CA ALA A 29 6.39 -12.73 -19.24
C ALA A 29 5.61 -14.05 -19.14
N ILE A 30 5.67 -14.86 -20.19
CA ILE A 30 5.19 -16.24 -20.23
C ILE A 30 6.29 -17.09 -20.84
N LEU A 31 6.78 -18.08 -20.10
CA LEU A 31 7.80 -19.03 -20.54
C LEU A 31 7.21 -20.44 -20.49
N THR A 32 7.33 -21.18 -21.59
CA THR A 32 6.84 -22.56 -21.75
C THR A 32 7.80 -23.38 -22.64
N PRO A 33 7.65 -24.72 -22.71
CA PRO A 33 8.42 -25.56 -23.63
C PRO A 33 8.25 -25.19 -25.12
N GLU A 34 7.09 -24.63 -25.50
CA GLU A 34 6.83 -24.11 -26.85
C GLU A 34 7.56 -22.79 -27.12
N GLY A 35 7.74 -21.96 -26.09
CA GLY A 35 8.58 -20.77 -26.15
C GLY A 35 8.29 -19.69 -25.12
N GLU A 36 9.09 -18.62 -25.19
CA GLU A 36 8.98 -17.43 -24.37
C GLU A 36 8.22 -16.30 -25.09
N TRP A 37 7.56 -15.45 -24.30
CA TRP A 37 7.08 -14.12 -24.68
C TRP A 37 7.30 -13.14 -23.54
N PHE A 38 7.77 -11.94 -23.90
CA PHE A 38 7.96 -10.81 -23.02
C PHE A 38 7.20 -9.60 -23.60
N GLY A 39 6.20 -9.13 -22.87
CA GLY A 39 5.35 -8.00 -23.24
C GLY A 39 5.57 -6.79 -22.34
N ALA A 40 5.41 -5.59 -22.88
CA ALA A 40 5.38 -4.35 -22.14
C ALA A 40 4.25 -3.46 -22.64
N SER A 41 3.58 -2.74 -21.74
CA SER A 41 2.55 -1.77 -22.07
C SER A 41 2.64 -0.54 -21.18
N GLY A 42 2.40 0.64 -21.76
CA GLY A 42 2.43 1.91 -21.04
C GLY A 42 3.81 2.58 -20.98
N VAL A 43 4.06 3.29 -19.90
CA VAL A 43 5.23 4.17 -19.70
C VAL A 43 6.01 3.81 -18.44
N ALA A 44 7.33 3.88 -18.56
CA ALA A 44 8.28 3.69 -17.47
C ALA A 44 8.54 4.99 -16.67
N ASN A 45 8.19 6.14 -17.23
CA ASN A 45 8.15 7.43 -16.54
C ASN A 45 7.05 8.29 -17.18
N VAL A 46 6.17 8.84 -16.34
CA VAL A 46 4.99 9.60 -16.79
C VAL A 46 5.38 10.98 -17.33
N ALA A 47 6.26 11.70 -16.63
CA ALA A 47 6.67 13.07 -16.98
C ALA A 47 7.43 13.15 -18.32
N GLU A 48 8.35 12.22 -18.57
CA GLU A 48 9.08 12.10 -19.83
C GLU A 48 8.27 11.41 -20.95
N ASN A 49 7.13 10.79 -20.59
CA ASN A 49 6.37 9.88 -21.46
C ASN A 49 7.29 8.80 -22.08
N ARG A 50 8.22 8.26 -21.27
CA ARG A 50 9.18 7.24 -21.71
C ARG A 50 8.45 5.91 -21.88
N PRO A 51 8.41 5.29 -23.09
CA PRO A 51 7.81 3.98 -23.26
C PRO A 51 8.48 2.94 -22.36
N LEU A 52 7.65 2.11 -21.73
CA LEU A 52 8.10 0.93 -21.00
C LEU A 52 8.60 -0.13 -21.98
N ARG A 53 9.59 -0.92 -21.55
CA ARG A 53 10.16 -2.03 -22.30
C ARG A 53 10.25 -3.28 -21.42
N PRO A 54 10.34 -4.50 -21.99
CA PRO A 54 10.46 -5.70 -21.16
C PRO A 54 11.78 -5.82 -20.41
N ASP A 55 12.84 -5.14 -20.88
CA ASP A 55 14.18 -5.09 -20.26
C ASP A 55 14.32 -4.03 -19.15
N ASP A 56 13.29 -3.21 -18.94
CA ASP A 56 13.23 -2.23 -17.85
C ASP A 56 13.17 -2.92 -16.48
N ARG A 57 13.85 -2.33 -15.47
CA ARG A 57 13.95 -2.90 -14.12
C ARG A 57 13.00 -2.27 -13.11
N PHE A 58 12.45 -3.12 -12.26
CA PHE A 58 11.43 -2.85 -11.25
C PHE A 58 11.92 -3.31 -9.87
N GLU A 59 11.35 -2.80 -8.79
CA GLU A 59 11.49 -3.43 -7.47
C GLU A 59 10.71 -4.76 -7.47
N ALA A 60 11.40 -5.87 -7.23
CA ALA A 60 10.77 -7.17 -7.10
C ALA A 60 10.04 -7.33 -5.74
N GLY A 61 10.33 -6.45 -4.77
CA GLY A 61 9.73 -6.45 -3.44
C GLY A 61 9.89 -7.81 -2.76
N SER A 62 8.84 -8.28 -2.08
CA SER A 62 8.87 -9.54 -1.32
C SER A 62 9.28 -10.81 -2.08
N ILE A 63 9.36 -10.82 -3.42
CA ILE A 63 10.00 -11.92 -4.18
C ILE A 63 11.44 -12.18 -3.69
N THR A 64 12.12 -11.15 -3.18
CA THR A 64 13.44 -11.21 -2.50
C THR A 64 13.55 -12.35 -1.50
N LYS A 65 12.46 -12.68 -0.79
CA LYS A 65 12.41 -13.77 0.20
C LYS A 65 12.76 -15.13 -0.41
N THR A 66 12.39 -15.37 -1.67
CA THR A 66 12.72 -16.61 -2.40
C THR A 66 14.22 -16.73 -2.63
N PHE A 67 14.91 -15.63 -2.97
CA PHE A 67 16.37 -15.59 -3.14
C PHE A 67 17.11 -15.81 -1.82
N VAL A 68 16.65 -15.16 -0.74
CA VAL A 68 17.19 -15.35 0.62
C VAL A 68 16.99 -16.78 1.12
N ALA A 69 15.82 -17.37 0.89
CA ALA A 69 15.53 -18.76 1.24
C ALA A 69 16.41 -19.74 0.46
N ALA A 70 16.54 -19.59 -0.86
CA ALA A 70 17.42 -20.42 -1.69
C ALA A 70 18.90 -20.30 -1.24
N THR A 71 19.35 -19.09 -0.91
CA THR A 71 20.71 -18.83 -0.39
C THR A 71 20.96 -19.56 0.94
N LEU A 72 20.04 -19.45 1.90
CA LEU A 72 20.13 -20.20 3.18
C LEU A 72 20.09 -21.71 2.98
N LEU A 73 19.27 -22.19 2.05
CA LEU A 73 19.17 -23.62 1.76
C LEU A 73 20.46 -24.19 1.14
N GLN A 74 21.15 -23.44 0.26
CA GLN A 74 22.50 -23.81 -0.16
C GLN A 74 23.51 -23.84 1.00
N LEU A 75 23.39 -22.94 1.99
CA LEU A 75 24.24 -23.00 3.20
C LEU A 75 23.95 -24.25 4.06
N VAL A 76 22.69 -24.71 4.08
CA VAL A 76 22.29 -25.97 4.73
C VAL A 76 22.86 -27.18 4.00
N GLU A 77 22.80 -27.22 2.66
CA GLU A 77 23.40 -28.29 1.84
C GLU A 77 24.91 -28.42 2.05
N ASN A 78 25.60 -27.28 2.13
CA ASN A 78 27.02 -27.22 2.42
C ASN A 78 27.36 -27.55 3.89
N GLY A 79 26.36 -27.80 4.74
CA GLY A 79 26.52 -28.15 6.15
C GLY A 79 27.08 -27.01 7.01
N GLN A 80 26.91 -25.76 6.56
CA GLN A 80 27.37 -24.57 7.27
C GLN A 80 26.40 -24.15 8.40
N ILE A 81 25.11 -24.41 8.21
CA ILE A 81 24.01 -24.11 9.14
C ILE A 81 22.97 -25.24 9.10
N SER A 82 22.14 -25.40 10.12
CA SER A 82 20.97 -26.29 10.08
C SER A 82 19.65 -25.52 10.20
N LEU A 83 18.61 -26.01 9.52
CA LEU A 83 17.25 -25.45 9.62
C LEU A 83 16.66 -25.49 11.05
N ASN A 84 17.23 -26.31 11.94
CA ASN A 84 16.81 -26.42 13.35
C ASN A 84 17.67 -25.56 14.29
N ASP A 85 18.67 -24.84 13.78
CA ASP A 85 19.46 -23.92 14.59
C ASP A 85 18.59 -22.73 15.00
N THR A 86 18.81 -22.19 16.19
CA THR A 86 17.99 -21.10 16.74
C THR A 86 18.65 -19.74 16.56
N LEU A 87 17.88 -18.64 16.63
CA LEU A 87 18.41 -17.29 16.39
C LEU A 87 19.63 -16.98 17.26
N THR A 88 19.58 -17.31 18.56
CA THR A 88 20.70 -17.12 19.50
C THR A 88 21.93 -18.00 19.23
N THR A 89 21.88 -18.89 18.24
CA THR A 89 23.05 -19.66 17.77
C THR A 89 23.93 -18.80 16.85
N TRP A 90 23.32 -17.91 16.08
CA TRP A 90 23.95 -17.16 14.99
C TRP A 90 23.93 -15.65 15.21
N LEU A 91 22.86 -15.09 15.80
CA LEU A 91 22.66 -13.66 15.91
C LEU A 91 23.15 -13.08 17.24
N THR A 92 23.51 -11.79 17.19
CA THR A 92 23.96 -10.98 18.32
C THR A 92 22.80 -10.59 19.24
N THR A 93 23.10 -10.17 20.46
CA THR A 93 22.06 -9.70 21.40
C THR A 93 21.34 -8.45 20.92
N SER A 94 21.96 -7.60 20.09
CA SER A 94 21.26 -6.45 19.48
C SER A 94 20.08 -6.86 18.60
N LEU A 95 20.21 -8.00 17.90
CA LEU A 95 19.17 -8.56 17.05
C LEU A 95 18.22 -9.51 17.81
N THR A 96 18.69 -10.21 18.86
CA THR A 96 17.84 -11.17 19.59
C THR A 96 17.09 -10.59 20.78
N ASP A 97 17.61 -9.56 21.46
CA ASP A 97 16.97 -8.98 22.64
C ASP A 97 15.59 -8.34 22.34
N PRO A 98 15.35 -7.71 21.16
CA PRO A 98 14.02 -7.26 20.75
C PRO A 98 13.01 -8.39 20.49
N ILE A 99 13.46 -9.65 20.36
CA ILE A 99 12.66 -10.77 19.84
C ILE A 99 12.26 -11.74 20.97
N PRO A 100 10.97 -11.81 21.34
CA PRO A 100 10.48 -12.80 22.29
C PRO A 100 10.79 -14.23 21.84
N ASN A 101 11.25 -15.07 22.77
CA ASN A 101 11.59 -16.48 22.53
C ASN A 101 12.66 -16.74 21.45
N ALA A 102 13.56 -15.79 21.17
CA ALA A 102 14.63 -15.93 20.17
C ALA A 102 15.50 -17.20 20.31
N SER A 103 15.64 -17.75 21.52
CA SER A 103 16.37 -18.98 21.79
C SER A 103 15.61 -20.26 21.40
N GLU A 104 14.32 -20.16 21.08
CA GLU A 104 13.45 -21.27 20.66
C GLU A 104 13.06 -21.17 19.17
N ILE A 105 13.11 -19.96 18.58
CA ILE A 105 12.82 -19.72 17.16
C ILE A 105 13.96 -20.25 16.30
N THR A 106 13.62 -21.12 15.34
CA THR A 106 14.53 -21.79 14.41
C THR A 106 14.59 -21.11 13.04
N ILE A 107 15.65 -21.37 12.26
CA ILE A 107 15.76 -20.89 10.88
C ILE A 107 14.59 -21.36 10.01
N LYS A 108 14.11 -22.61 10.17
CA LYS A 108 12.91 -23.09 9.45
C LYS A 108 11.68 -22.20 9.73
N GLN A 109 11.51 -21.77 10.98
CA GLN A 109 10.37 -20.95 11.42
C GLN A 109 10.44 -19.50 10.92
N LEU A 110 11.64 -18.96 10.68
CA LEU A 110 11.79 -17.69 9.94
C LEU A 110 11.27 -17.87 8.51
N LEU A 111 11.84 -18.84 7.78
CA LEU A 111 11.63 -19.00 6.34
C LEU A 111 10.18 -19.32 5.96
N ASN A 112 9.43 -20.03 6.82
CA ASN A 112 8.03 -20.36 6.58
C ASN A 112 7.02 -19.48 7.33
N HIS A 113 7.45 -18.40 7.99
CA HIS A 113 6.58 -17.52 8.78
C HIS A 113 5.78 -18.18 9.92
N THR A 114 6.37 -19.18 10.58
CA THR A 114 5.82 -19.81 11.81
C THR A 114 6.58 -19.40 13.08
N SER A 115 7.37 -18.33 13.03
CA SER A 115 8.16 -17.81 14.17
C SER A 115 7.33 -17.17 15.29
N GLY A 116 6.18 -16.58 14.96
CA GLY A 116 5.37 -15.76 15.87
C GLY A 116 5.87 -14.31 16.05
N ILE A 117 6.96 -13.91 15.38
CA ILE A 117 7.55 -12.57 15.47
C ILE A 117 6.62 -11.55 14.79
N ALA A 118 6.40 -10.40 15.45
CA ALA A 118 5.64 -9.30 14.90
C ALA A 118 6.25 -8.77 13.58
N ASP A 119 5.44 -8.21 12.69
CA ASP A 119 5.95 -7.55 11.48
C ASP A 119 6.36 -6.10 11.83
N TYR A 120 7.61 -5.73 11.57
CA TYR A 120 8.05 -4.34 11.77
C TYR A 120 7.28 -3.37 10.87
N LEU A 121 6.76 -3.81 9.71
CA LEU A 121 5.98 -2.96 8.82
C LEU A 121 4.64 -2.52 9.42
N ASP A 122 4.02 -3.32 10.31
CA ASP A 122 2.79 -2.92 11.02
C ASP A 122 3.02 -1.63 11.85
N ILE A 123 4.26 -1.40 12.29
CA ILE A 123 4.67 -0.30 13.17
C ILE A 123 5.35 0.82 12.35
N PHE A 124 6.20 0.44 11.40
CA PHE A 124 6.88 1.35 10.48
C PHE A 124 5.87 2.16 9.66
N THR A 125 4.92 1.47 9.00
CA THR A 125 3.92 2.14 8.16
C THR A 125 2.98 3.02 8.98
N ALA A 126 2.63 2.61 10.21
CA ALA A 126 1.84 3.43 11.12
C ALA A 126 2.54 4.74 11.51
N ARG A 127 3.89 4.76 11.61
CA ARG A 127 4.66 6.01 11.77
C ARG A 127 4.82 6.77 10.45
N ALA A 128 4.92 6.05 9.34
CA ALA A 128 5.11 6.67 8.03
C ALA A 128 3.89 7.46 7.53
N VAL A 129 2.69 7.15 8.03
CA VAL A 129 1.48 7.97 7.85
C VAL A 129 1.66 9.40 8.37
N THR A 130 2.42 9.60 9.44
CA THR A 130 2.68 10.92 10.05
C THR A 130 4.10 11.43 9.80
N ASN A 131 4.94 10.66 9.11
CA ASN A 131 6.29 11.03 8.70
C ASN A 131 6.70 10.19 7.48
N PRO A 132 6.30 10.59 6.26
CA PRO A 132 6.58 9.81 5.05
C PRO A 132 8.09 9.71 4.72
N THR A 133 8.94 10.59 5.29
CA THR A 133 10.40 10.54 5.08
C THR A 133 11.06 9.26 5.58
N LEU A 134 10.39 8.48 6.44
CA LEU A 134 10.90 7.17 6.86
C LEU A 134 11.23 6.28 5.66
N PHE A 135 10.51 6.41 4.54
CA PHE A 135 10.80 5.68 3.30
C PHE A 135 11.96 6.23 2.46
N LEU A 136 12.52 7.39 2.82
CA LEU A 136 13.69 8.03 2.19
C LEU A 136 14.99 7.78 2.98
N GLN A 137 14.86 7.51 4.29
CA GLN A 137 15.97 7.26 5.21
C GLN A 137 16.70 5.94 4.92
N GLU A 138 18.00 5.90 5.23
CA GLU A 138 18.77 4.65 5.29
C GLU A 138 18.47 3.91 6.59
N TRP A 139 18.32 2.58 6.50
CA TRP A 139 17.93 1.71 7.62
C TRP A 139 18.87 0.52 7.76
N GLU A 140 19.50 0.40 8.92
CA GLU A 140 20.26 -0.78 9.31
C GLU A 140 19.31 -1.92 9.79
N PRO A 141 19.67 -3.19 9.58
CA PRO A 141 18.88 -4.34 10.03
C PRO A 141 18.49 -4.30 11.52
N GLU A 142 19.39 -3.91 12.43
CA GLU A 142 19.07 -3.73 13.85
C GLU A 142 17.99 -2.66 14.10
N GLN A 143 17.93 -1.60 13.29
CA GLN A 143 16.93 -0.54 13.47
C GLN A 143 15.54 -1.05 13.06
N LEU A 144 15.46 -1.81 11.96
CA LEU A 144 14.23 -2.46 11.51
C LEU A 144 13.71 -3.50 12.53
N VAL A 145 14.61 -4.36 13.03
CA VAL A 145 14.30 -5.30 14.13
C VAL A 145 13.94 -4.55 15.42
N GLY A 146 14.52 -3.37 15.65
CA GLY A 146 14.23 -2.51 16.79
C GLY A 146 12.77 -2.03 16.89
N PHE A 147 12.02 -1.97 15.78
CA PHE A 147 10.60 -1.61 15.81
C PHE A 147 9.74 -2.60 16.60
N VAL A 148 10.07 -3.90 16.59
CA VAL A 148 9.29 -4.94 17.29
C VAL A 148 9.71 -5.12 18.75
N ASN A 149 10.64 -4.30 19.26
CA ASN A 149 11.09 -4.35 20.64
C ASN A 149 9.94 -4.10 21.62
N GLY A 150 9.71 -5.06 22.53
CA GLY A 150 8.62 -5.00 23.51
C GLY A 150 7.23 -5.33 22.96
N VAL A 151 7.14 -5.80 21.70
CA VAL A 151 5.89 -6.31 21.12
C VAL A 151 5.75 -7.79 21.46
N GLU A 152 4.59 -8.18 22.01
CA GLU A 152 4.28 -9.57 22.32
C GLU A 152 4.21 -10.42 21.04
N PRO A 153 4.69 -11.68 21.05
CA PRO A 153 4.62 -12.55 19.88
C PRO A 153 3.16 -12.93 19.62
N PHE A 154 2.77 -13.04 18.34
CA PHE A 154 1.39 -13.40 17.97
C PHE A 154 0.99 -14.80 18.44
N PHE A 155 1.96 -15.71 18.52
CA PHE A 155 1.81 -17.09 18.97
C PHE A 155 3.19 -17.67 19.36
N ALA A 156 3.21 -18.88 19.93
CA ALA A 156 4.46 -19.55 20.30
C ALA A 156 5.17 -20.14 19.05
N PRO A 157 6.51 -20.21 19.01
CA PRO A 157 7.23 -20.63 17.81
C PRO A 157 6.75 -22.00 17.28
N GLY A 158 6.30 -22.03 16.03
CA GLY A 158 5.83 -23.23 15.33
C GLY A 158 4.40 -23.68 15.63
N THR A 159 3.60 -22.93 16.40
CA THR A 159 2.21 -23.33 16.71
C THR A 159 1.16 -22.83 15.73
N ASP A 160 1.48 -21.81 14.94
CA ASP A 160 0.57 -21.16 13.99
C ASP A 160 1.38 -20.46 12.86
N TRP A 161 0.70 -19.77 11.94
CA TRP A 161 1.32 -19.05 10.82
C TRP A 161 0.89 -17.59 10.76
N ARG A 162 1.83 -16.66 10.53
CA ARG A 162 1.52 -15.27 10.16
C ARG A 162 2.72 -14.65 9.45
N TYR A 163 2.46 -14.07 8.28
CA TYR A 163 3.44 -13.31 7.51
C TYR A 163 4.10 -12.23 8.37
N SER A 164 5.43 -12.12 8.27
CA SER A 164 6.23 -11.14 8.98
C SER A 164 7.51 -10.86 8.20
N ASN A 165 7.72 -9.62 7.78
CA ASN A 165 8.94 -9.20 7.09
C ASN A 165 10.17 -9.27 8.00
N THR A 166 10.00 -9.05 9.30
CA THR A 166 11.05 -9.18 10.34
C THR A 166 11.78 -10.51 10.26
N ASN A 167 11.08 -11.59 9.92
CA ASN A 167 11.70 -12.91 9.76
C ASN A 167 12.79 -12.93 8.69
N TYR A 168 12.61 -12.16 7.61
CA TYR A 168 13.53 -12.14 6.49
C TYR A 168 14.66 -11.12 6.65
N ILE A 169 14.44 -10.05 7.42
CA ILE A 169 15.53 -9.24 7.96
C ILE A 169 16.49 -10.14 8.75
N LEU A 170 15.97 -10.87 9.75
CA LEU A 170 16.74 -11.81 10.57
C LEU A 170 17.36 -12.96 9.75
N ALA A 171 16.73 -13.38 8.64
CA ALA A 171 17.30 -14.39 7.74
C ALA A 171 18.52 -13.86 6.97
N GLY A 172 18.52 -12.58 6.56
CA GLY A 172 19.68 -11.89 6.00
C GLY A 172 20.85 -11.87 6.99
N GLU A 173 20.59 -11.45 8.24
CA GLU A 173 21.60 -11.42 9.31
C GLU A 173 22.20 -12.80 9.62
N VAL A 174 21.41 -13.87 9.47
CA VAL A 174 21.91 -15.25 9.60
C VAL A 174 22.85 -15.60 8.46
N ILE A 175 22.57 -15.18 7.22
CA ILE A 175 23.50 -15.38 6.08
C ILE A 175 24.83 -14.69 6.38
N GLU A 176 24.81 -13.43 6.83
CA GLU A 176 26.04 -12.69 7.13
C GLU A 176 26.81 -13.31 8.30
N SER A 177 26.14 -13.71 9.38
CA SER A 177 26.79 -14.39 10.51
C SER A 177 27.45 -15.72 10.12
N VAL A 178 26.84 -16.49 9.21
CA VAL A 178 27.37 -17.79 8.74
C VAL A 178 28.56 -17.62 7.79
N THR A 179 28.56 -16.58 6.96
CA THR A 179 29.47 -16.44 5.80
C THR A 179 30.56 -15.39 6.00
N GLY A 180 30.26 -14.33 6.75
CA GLY A 180 31.07 -13.12 6.87
C GLY A 180 30.88 -12.11 5.73
N ASN A 181 29.87 -12.29 4.88
CA ASN A 181 29.52 -11.42 3.76
C ASN A 181 28.04 -11.02 3.84
N GLY A 182 27.69 -9.79 3.43
CA GLY A 182 26.30 -9.35 3.33
C GLY A 182 25.45 -10.27 2.44
N TYR A 183 24.16 -10.37 2.75
CA TYR A 183 23.24 -11.30 2.07
C TYR A 183 23.16 -11.03 0.57
N GLY A 184 23.34 -9.78 0.13
CA GLY A 184 23.35 -9.43 -1.30
C GLY A 184 24.55 -10.01 -2.05
N GLN A 185 25.73 -9.99 -1.44
CA GLN A 185 26.93 -10.60 -2.02
C GLN A 185 26.79 -12.13 -2.15
N GLU A 186 26.21 -12.80 -1.15
CA GLU A 186 25.97 -14.24 -1.22
C GLU A 186 24.89 -14.59 -2.25
N ILE A 187 23.81 -13.80 -2.39
CA ILE A 187 22.83 -13.93 -3.48
C ILE A 187 23.51 -13.78 -4.84
N ARG A 188 24.38 -12.78 -5.01
CA ARG A 188 25.14 -12.57 -6.25
C ARG A 188 26.00 -13.78 -6.60
N ASP A 189 26.79 -14.28 -5.66
CA ASP A 189 27.74 -15.37 -5.95
C ASP A 189 27.07 -16.74 -6.10
N ARG A 190 25.90 -16.96 -5.49
CA ARG A 190 25.20 -18.26 -5.46
C ARG A 190 24.04 -18.39 -6.42
N ILE A 191 23.45 -17.28 -6.85
CA ILE A 191 22.24 -17.26 -7.68
C ILE A 191 22.47 -16.43 -8.95
N LEU A 192 22.84 -15.15 -8.81
CA LEU A 192 22.89 -14.25 -9.97
C LEU A 192 24.03 -14.61 -10.93
N ASN A 193 25.25 -14.76 -10.42
CA ASN A 193 26.42 -15.10 -11.23
C ASN A 193 26.35 -16.51 -11.85
N PRO A 194 25.85 -17.57 -11.16
CA PRO A 194 25.69 -18.90 -11.76
C PRO A 194 24.62 -18.98 -12.85
N LEU A 195 23.51 -18.24 -12.73
CA LEU A 195 22.44 -18.23 -13.72
C LEU A 195 22.65 -17.18 -14.84
N GLY A 196 23.46 -16.15 -14.60
CA GLY A 196 23.72 -15.08 -15.58
C GLY A 196 22.70 -13.94 -15.52
N LEU A 197 22.15 -13.65 -14.34
CA LEU A 197 21.11 -12.65 -14.10
C LEU A 197 21.72 -11.23 -14.05
N ASP A 198 22.18 -10.76 -15.21
CA ASP A 198 22.92 -9.50 -15.38
C ASP A 198 22.06 -8.24 -15.12
N ASN A 199 20.73 -8.35 -15.05
CA ASN A 199 19.81 -7.26 -14.75
C ASN A 199 19.28 -7.29 -13.31
N THR A 200 19.75 -8.23 -12.49
CA THR A 200 19.29 -8.39 -11.10
C THR A 200 20.32 -7.82 -10.13
N PHE A 201 19.80 -7.06 -9.16
CA PHE A 201 20.59 -6.33 -8.18
C PHE A 201 19.95 -6.39 -6.79
N VAL A 202 20.78 -6.31 -5.75
CA VAL A 202 20.34 -6.17 -4.34
C VAL A 202 20.64 -4.76 -3.88
N PHE A 203 19.60 -3.97 -3.58
CA PHE A 203 19.77 -2.58 -3.18
C PHE A 203 20.60 -2.45 -1.89
N GLY A 204 21.49 -1.44 -1.84
CA GLY A 204 22.38 -1.15 -0.71
C GLY A 204 23.70 -1.93 -0.74
N GLU A 205 23.72 -3.10 -1.37
CA GLU A 205 24.90 -3.98 -1.44
C GLU A 205 25.77 -3.69 -2.67
N GLU A 206 25.21 -3.04 -3.70
CA GLU A 206 25.89 -2.81 -4.98
C GLU A 206 25.36 -1.63 -5.80
N GLU A 207 26.19 -1.15 -6.73
CA GLU A 207 25.83 -0.05 -7.65
C GLU A 207 24.86 -0.54 -8.73
N ILE A 208 23.66 0.03 -8.76
CA ILE A 208 22.63 -0.30 -9.74
C ILE A 208 22.78 0.63 -10.96
N PRO A 209 23.24 0.15 -12.13
CA PRO A 209 23.39 0.99 -13.31
C PRO A 209 22.01 1.45 -13.81
N GLY A 210 21.91 2.67 -14.35
CA GLY A 210 20.63 3.27 -14.78
C GLY A 210 19.83 2.44 -15.79
N GLY A 211 18.50 2.65 -15.83
CA GLY A 211 17.52 1.74 -16.46
C GLY A 211 16.55 1.09 -15.46
N TYR A 212 16.67 1.48 -14.19
CA TYR A 212 15.60 1.39 -13.20
C TYR A 212 14.51 2.42 -13.52
N ILE A 213 13.23 2.06 -13.34
CA ILE A 213 12.09 2.87 -13.80
C ILE A 213 11.41 3.65 -12.67
N SER A 214 10.56 4.60 -13.05
CA SER A 214 9.80 5.36 -12.08
C SER A 214 8.61 4.57 -11.54
N SER A 215 8.36 4.75 -10.24
CA SER A 215 7.32 4.06 -9.46
C SER A 215 6.20 5.02 -9.11
N TYR A 216 4.96 4.52 -9.08
CA TYR A 216 3.79 5.39 -8.91
C TYR A 216 2.78 4.80 -7.94
N TRP A 217 2.15 5.64 -7.12
CA TRP A 217 0.96 5.25 -6.35
C TRP A 217 0.18 6.50 -5.97
N ASP A 218 -1.13 6.47 -6.17
CA ASP A 218 -2.10 7.38 -5.53
C ASP A 218 -2.14 7.08 -4.01
N PHE A 219 -1.24 7.69 -3.24
CA PHE A 219 -1.07 7.39 -1.81
C PHE A 219 -2.20 8.02 -0.98
N ASN A 220 -2.55 9.26 -1.30
CA ASN A 220 -3.56 10.07 -0.60
C ASN A 220 -5.02 9.73 -1.03
N ARG A 221 -5.21 9.05 -2.17
CA ARG A 221 -6.51 8.68 -2.79
C ARG A 221 -7.26 9.85 -3.42
N ASP A 222 -6.54 10.86 -3.92
CA ASP A 222 -7.12 12.00 -4.64
C ASP A 222 -7.40 11.71 -6.14
N GLY A 223 -6.84 10.61 -6.67
CA GLY A 223 -6.95 10.20 -8.07
C GLY A 223 -5.81 10.67 -8.99
N VAL A 224 -4.77 11.28 -8.44
CA VAL A 224 -3.48 11.61 -9.06
C VAL A 224 -2.46 10.52 -8.66
N LEU A 225 -1.40 10.35 -9.44
CA LEU A 225 -0.34 9.39 -9.15
C LEU A 225 0.91 10.12 -8.65
N ASP A 226 1.30 9.85 -7.41
CA ASP A 226 2.54 10.34 -6.82
C ASP A 226 3.74 9.59 -7.44
N ASP A 227 4.82 10.30 -7.76
CA ASP A 227 6.06 9.69 -8.25
C ASP A 227 6.95 9.29 -7.06
N LEU A 228 6.97 8.00 -6.73
CA LEU A 228 7.66 7.44 -5.56
C LEU A 228 9.04 6.85 -5.91
N SER A 229 9.64 7.31 -7.02
CA SER A 229 10.95 6.83 -7.51
C SER A 229 12.13 7.16 -6.60
N ILE A 230 11.95 8.08 -5.65
CA ILE A 230 12.99 8.58 -4.74
C ILE A 230 13.14 7.74 -3.45
N THR A 231 12.39 6.65 -3.32
CA THR A 231 12.35 5.85 -2.08
C THR A 231 13.59 4.95 -1.91
N ASN A 232 13.95 4.71 -0.67
CA ASN A 232 15.17 4.02 -0.26
C ASN A 232 14.87 2.60 0.21
N LEU A 233 15.14 1.58 -0.61
CA LEU A 233 14.80 0.18 -0.33
C LEU A 233 15.47 -0.44 0.91
N SER A 234 16.36 0.26 1.62
CA SER A 234 16.91 -0.23 2.89
C SER A 234 15.81 -0.52 3.92
N TRP A 235 14.67 0.19 3.90
CA TRP A 235 13.53 -0.11 4.78
C TRP A 235 12.96 -1.52 4.57
N ALA A 236 13.17 -2.12 3.38
CA ALA A 236 12.76 -3.47 3.04
C ALA A 236 13.88 -4.51 3.24
N SER A 237 15.15 -4.13 2.95
CA SER A 237 16.35 -4.97 3.13
C SER A 237 16.13 -6.42 2.63
N ALA A 238 16.66 -7.44 3.30
CA ALA A 238 16.52 -8.87 2.93
C ALA A 238 15.06 -9.38 2.83
N ALA A 239 14.07 -8.58 3.26
CA ALA A 239 12.66 -8.89 3.03
C ALA A 239 12.13 -8.37 1.67
N GLY A 240 12.80 -7.43 0.98
CA GLY A 240 12.27 -6.84 -0.25
C GLY A 240 13.19 -6.01 -1.16
N SER A 241 14.52 -6.03 -0.98
CA SER A 241 15.49 -5.15 -1.64
C SER A 241 15.91 -5.51 -3.08
N ILE A 242 15.44 -6.61 -3.68
CA ILE A 242 15.83 -6.96 -5.05
C ILE A 242 15.18 -6.03 -6.08
N ILE A 243 16.00 -5.55 -7.02
CA ILE A 243 15.61 -4.89 -8.26
C ILE A 243 15.96 -5.84 -9.43
N SER A 244 15.01 -6.08 -10.33
CA SER A 244 15.18 -7.03 -11.45
C SER A 244 14.22 -6.71 -12.61
N ASN A 245 14.30 -7.44 -13.72
CA ASN A 245 13.36 -7.37 -14.84
C ASN A 245 12.56 -8.69 -14.96
N ALA A 246 11.68 -8.81 -15.96
CA ALA A 246 10.84 -10.00 -16.10
C ALA A 246 11.56 -11.22 -16.72
N GLU A 247 12.68 -11.02 -17.40
CA GLU A 247 13.53 -12.08 -17.98
C GLU A 247 14.32 -12.76 -16.86
N ASP A 248 15.14 -12.00 -16.13
CA ASP A 248 15.94 -12.49 -15.02
C ASP A 248 15.10 -13.16 -13.91
N LEU A 249 13.91 -12.62 -13.59
CA LEU A 249 13.02 -13.23 -12.59
C LEU A 249 12.42 -14.56 -13.06
N ALA A 250 12.17 -14.72 -14.36
CA ALA A 250 11.72 -15.99 -14.92
C ALA A 250 12.85 -17.02 -14.91
N ASP A 251 14.03 -16.63 -15.39
CA ASP A 251 15.24 -17.47 -15.40
C ASP A 251 15.67 -17.89 -13.98
N PHE A 252 15.52 -17.02 -12.98
CA PHE A 252 15.68 -17.38 -11.57
C PHE A 252 14.73 -18.51 -11.15
N PHE A 253 13.46 -18.43 -11.52
CA PHE A 253 12.43 -19.35 -11.04
C PHE A 253 12.46 -20.69 -11.79
N ASP A 254 12.77 -20.69 -13.08
CA ASP A 254 13.05 -21.90 -13.85
C ASP A 254 14.35 -22.56 -13.37
N GLY A 255 15.40 -21.77 -13.13
CA GLY A 255 16.65 -22.25 -12.52
C GLY A 255 16.47 -22.87 -11.13
N LEU A 256 15.49 -22.39 -10.36
CA LEU A 256 15.14 -22.92 -9.04
C LEU A 256 14.23 -24.18 -9.11
N LEU A 257 13.16 -24.13 -9.90
CA LEU A 257 12.04 -25.08 -9.84
C LEU A 257 11.98 -26.09 -11.00
N VAL A 258 12.50 -25.74 -12.17
CA VAL A 258 12.42 -26.54 -13.40
C VAL A 258 13.74 -27.30 -13.62
N ASP A 259 14.84 -26.56 -13.68
CA ASP A 259 16.18 -27.13 -13.94
C ASP A 259 16.83 -27.71 -12.68
N GLY A 260 16.41 -27.27 -11.49
CA GLY A 260 17.05 -27.64 -10.22
C GLY A 260 18.51 -27.21 -10.14
N ALA A 261 18.86 -26.10 -10.79
CA ALA A 261 20.23 -25.59 -10.88
C ALA A 261 20.73 -24.94 -9.58
N LEU A 262 19.82 -24.51 -8.70
CA LEU A 262 20.14 -23.79 -7.45
C LEU A 262 20.11 -24.64 -6.18
N LEU A 263 19.40 -25.78 -6.16
CA LEU A 263 19.19 -26.63 -4.97
C LEU A 263 19.12 -28.11 -5.37
N GLU A 264 19.72 -28.98 -4.57
CA GLU A 264 19.60 -30.42 -4.72
C GLU A 264 18.15 -30.90 -4.44
N PRO A 265 17.69 -32.00 -5.07
CA PRO A 265 16.27 -32.40 -5.02
C PRO A 265 15.69 -32.62 -3.61
N GLU A 266 16.50 -33.05 -2.63
CA GLU A 266 16.07 -33.23 -1.23
C GLU A 266 15.83 -31.89 -0.52
N THR A 267 16.60 -30.86 -0.86
CA THR A 267 16.51 -29.51 -0.30
C THR A 267 15.40 -28.71 -0.98
N LEU A 268 15.29 -28.82 -2.30
CA LEU A 268 14.16 -28.29 -3.05
C LEU A 268 12.85 -28.89 -2.54
N SER A 269 12.80 -30.20 -2.27
CA SER A 269 11.64 -30.84 -1.64
C SER A 269 11.33 -30.32 -0.23
N GLN A 270 12.30 -29.78 0.51
CA GLN A 270 12.06 -29.11 1.80
C GLN A 270 11.58 -27.66 1.62
N MET A 271 12.02 -26.98 0.57
CA MET A 271 11.54 -25.64 0.19
C MET A 271 10.05 -25.68 -0.17
N LEU A 272 9.66 -26.71 -0.93
CA LEU A 272 8.31 -26.94 -1.44
C LEU A 272 7.41 -27.76 -0.49
N ASP A 273 7.88 -28.13 0.70
CA ASP A 273 7.08 -28.75 1.79
C ASP A 273 6.19 -27.68 2.44
N THR A 274 5.15 -27.28 1.71
CA THR A 274 4.24 -26.21 2.13
C THR A 274 3.17 -26.71 3.10
N GLN A 275 2.70 -25.83 3.98
CA GLN A 275 1.59 -26.10 4.90
C GLN A 275 0.46 -25.08 4.67
N PRO A 276 -0.84 -25.45 4.80
CA PRO A 276 -1.95 -24.52 4.63
C PRO A 276 -1.86 -23.32 5.56
N VAL A 277 -2.25 -22.13 5.08
CA VAL A 277 -2.14 -20.86 5.82
C VAL A 277 -3.44 -20.04 5.75
N ASP A 278 -3.70 -19.24 6.77
CA ASP A 278 -4.74 -18.20 6.71
C ASP A 278 -4.14 -16.93 6.09
N SER A 279 -4.28 -16.78 4.78
CA SER A 279 -3.73 -15.64 4.04
C SER A 279 -4.61 -15.27 2.83
N PRO A 280 -4.82 -13.97 2.54
CA PRO A 280 -5.45 -13.52 1.30
C PRO A 280 -4.53 -13.66 0.06
N ASN A 281 -3.26 -14.03 0.27
CA ASN A 281 -2.24 -14.06 -0.79
C ASN A 281 -1.73 -15.45 -1.17
N TYR A 282 -1.93 -16.45 -0.31
CA TYR A 282 -1.38 -17.80 -0.44
C TYR A 282 -2.33 -18.82 0.19
N ASP A 283 -2.55 -19.97 -0.44
CA ASP A 283 -3.32 -21.06 0.17
C ASP A 283 -2.44 -21.94 1.08
N SER A 284 -1.16 -22.05 0.75
CA SER A 284 -0.14 -22.69 1.59
C SER A 284 1.22 -22.00 1.45
N TYR A 285 2.12 -22.19 2.42
CA TYR A 285 3.45 -21.57 2.42
C TYR A 285 4.54 -22.56 2.87
N GLY A 286 5.66 -22.56 2.15
CA GLY A 286 6.88 -23.37 2.37
C GLY A 286 8.04 -22.52 2.88
N LEU A 287 9.27 -22.79 2.43
CA LEU A 287 10.44 -21.98 2.80
C LEU A 287 10.65 -20.87 1.76
N GLY A 288 10.11 -19.68 2.03
CA GLY A 288 10.24 -18.52 1.14
C GLY A 288 9.50 -18.64 -0.19
N ILE A 289 8.49 -19.51 -0.27
CA ILE A 289 7.66 -19.73 -1.45
C ILE A 289 6.25 -20.13 -1.01
N GLY A 290 5.23 -19.57 -1.66
CA GLY A 290 3.83 -19.88 -1.40
C GLY A 290 3.22 -20.74 -2.50
N THR A 291 1.96 -21.11 -2.33
CA THR A 291 1.14 -21.73 -3.38
C THR A 291 -0.17 -21.00 -3.59
N LEU A 292 -0.72 -21.17 -4.80
CA LEU A 292 -2.12 -20.86 -5.09
C LEU A 292 -2.79 -22.06 -5.73
N GLU A 293 -3.96 -22.43 -5.20
CA GLU A 293 -4.86 -23.42 -5.77
C GLU A 293 -6.05 -22.72 -6.43
N SER A 294 -6.34 -23.12 -7.66
CA SER A 294 -7.58 -22.79 -8.36
C SER A 294 -8.22 -24.09 -8.81
N ARG A 295 -9.52 -24.04 -9.14
CA ARG A 295 -10.39 -25.19 -9.42
C ARG A 295 -9.74 -26.37 -10.17
N ASP A 296 -8.87 -26.07 -11.14
CA ASP A 296 -8.20 -27.06 -11.99
C ASP A 296 -6.67 -26.84 -12.10
N ARG A 297 -6.05 -25.93 -11.34
CA ARG A 297 -4.61 -25.59 -11.46
C ARG A 297 -3.95 -25.25 -10.12
N PHE A 298 -2.75 -25.79 -9.94
CA PHE A 298 -1.82 -25.51 -8.84
C PHE A 298 -0.66 -24.64 -9.33
N TRP A 299 -0.23 -23.70 -8.49
CA TRP A 299 0.89 -22.79 -8.73
C TRP A 299 1.82 -22.73 -7.52
N TYR A 300 3.13 -22.81 -7.75
CA TYR A 300 4.13 -22.25 -6.85
C TYR A 300 4.27 -20.76 -7.14
N VAL A 301 4.26 -19.91 -6.11
CA VAL A 301 4.22 -18.46 -6.30
C VAL A 301 5.06 -17.71 -5.26
N HIS A 302 5.56 -16.54 -5.65
CA HIS A 302 5.78 -15.45 -4.71
C HIS A 302 5.16 -14.15 -5.24
N ARG A 303 4.51 -13.39 -4.36
CA ARG A 303 4.02 -12.03 -4.66
C ARG A 303 4.96 -11.01 -4.02
N GLY A 304 5.22 -9.91 -4.71
CA GLY A 304 6.00 -8.79 -4.20
C GLY A 304 5.24 -7.48 -4.32
N GLN A 305 5.53 -6.58 -3.41
CA GLN A 305 4.95 -5.25 -3.34
C GLN A 305 5.89 -4.36 -2.55
N THR A 306 6.09 -3.14 -3.01
CA THR A 306 6.79 -2.07 -2.29
C THR A 306 5.84 -0.87 -2.22
N LEU A 307 6.34 0.37 -2.27
CA LEU A 307 5.46 1.54 -2.34
C LEU A 307 4.79 1.65 -3.70
N GLY A 308 5.56 1.98 -4.75
CA GLY A 308 5.06 2.20 -6.11
C GLY A 308 5.19 1.01 -7.07
N PHE A 309 5.61 -0.18 -6.58
CA PHE A 309 5.70 -1.39 -7.39
C PHE A 309 4.89 -2.56 -6.84
N ARG A 310 4.49 -3.43 -7.78
CA ARG A 310 3.86 -4.72 -7.51
C ARG A 310 4.40 -5.76 -8.48
N SER A 311 4.63 -6.97 -7.98
CA SER A 311 5.22 -8.07 -8.73
C SER A 311 4.57 -9.42 -8.41
N ASN A 312 4.56 -10.31 -9.40
CA ASN A 312 4.02 -11.66 -9.32
C ASN A 312 4.99 -12.59 -10.06
N LEU A 313 5.50 -13.62 -9.38
CA LEU A 313 6.38 -14.65 -9.96
C LEU A 313 5.81 -16.05 -9.68
N TRP A 314 5.21 -16.67 -10.70
CA TRP A 314 4.33 -17.83 -10.56
C TRP A 314 4.75 -18.95 -11.53
N TYR A 315 4.72 -20.21 -11.09
CA TYR A 315 5.05 -21.39 -11.90
C TYR A 315 4.00 -22.49 -11.70
N SER A 316 3.50 -23.06 -12.79
CA SER A 316 2.63 -24.25 -12.73
C SER A 316 3.37 -25.51 -13.20
N PRO A 317 3.68 -26.47 -12.31
CA PRO A 317 4.30 -27.74 -12.68
C PRO A 317 3.36 -28.69 -13.45
N LEU A 318 2.07 -28.35 -13.57
CA LEU A 318 1.10 -29.13 -14.36
C LEU A 318 1.07 -28.72 -15.83
N GLU A 319 1.38 -27.45 -16.12
CA GLU A 319 1.35 -26.88 -17.48
C GLU A 319 2.76 -26.56 -18.00
N GLU A 320 3.81 -26.68 -17.16
CA GLU A 320 5.19 -26.25 -17.44
C GLU A 320 5.25 -24.77 -17.84
N ILE A 321 4.46 -23.92 -17.17
CA ILE A 321 4.38 -22.47 -17.44
C ILE A 321 4.97 -21.67 -16.28
N THR A 322 5.98 -20.85 -16.57
CA THR A 322 6.41 -19.74 -15.71
C THR A 322 5.79 -18.43 -16.20
N TYR A 323 5.24 -17.66 -15.26
CA TYR A 323 4.57 -16.38 -15.47
C TYR A 323 5.18 -15.32 -14.56
N VAL A 324 5.55 -14.19 -15.15
CA VAL A 324 6.01 -13.00 -14.41
C VAL A 324 5.12 -11.82 -14.76
N GLU A 325 4.82 -10.98 -13.78
CA GLU A 325 4.12 -9.71 -13.96
C GLU A 325 4.76 -8.66 -13.06
N LEU A 326 5.09 -7.50 -13.64
CA LEU A 326 5.72 -6.37 -12.96
C LEU A 326 4.96 -5.10 -13.30
N LEU A 327 4.48 -4.39 -12.29
CA LEU A 327 3.71 -3.16 -12.42
C LEU A 327 4.45 -2.02 -11.71
N ASN A 328 4.62 -0.86 -12.36
CA ASN A 328 5.08 0.36 -11.70
C ASN A 328 3.91 1.20 -11.15
N GLY A 329 2.93 0.48 -10.59
CA GLY A 329 1.79 1.04 -9.90
C GLY A 329 1.18 0.02 -8.95
N ARG A 330 0.51 0.49 -7.89
CA ARG A 330 -0.32 -0.40 -7.07
C ARG A 330 -1.63 -0.72 -7.78
N SER A 331 -1.91 -2.01 -7.93
CA SER A 331 -3.23 -2.52 -8.31
C SER A 331 -3.49 -3.88 -7.65
N ASN A 332 -4.77 -4.18 -7.42
CA ASN A 332 -5.20 -5.52 -6.97
C ASN A 332 -5.52 -6.45 -8.15
N THR A 333 -5.60 -5.91 -9.37
CA THR A 333 -5.88 -6.66 -10.61
C THR A 333 -4.66 -7.49 -10.99
N ASN A 334 -4.81 -8.79 -11.23
CA ASN A 334 -3.73 -9.64 -11.74
C ASN A 334 -3.93 -9.86 -13.25
N LEU A 335 -2.95 -9.52 -14.08
CA LEU A 335 -3.05 -9.69 -15.54
C LEU A 335 -3.05 -11.17 -15.96
N VAL A 336 -2.62 -12.05 -15.05
CA VAL A 336 -2.60 -13.51 -15.23
C VAL A 336 -3.97 -14.10 -15.59
N SER A 337 -5.07 -13.48 -15.12
CA SER A 337 -6.44 -13.91 -15.44
C SER A 337 -6.84 -13.61 -16.89
N ASP A 338 -6.13 -12.72 -17.56
CA ASP A 338 -6.45 -12.26 -18.93
C ASP A 338 -5.42 -12.79 -19.93
N LEU A 339 -4.14 -12.81 -19.54
CA LEU A 339 -3.03 -13.24 -20.38
C LEU A 339 -2.97 -14.77 -20.52
N LEU A 340 -3.04 -15.55 -19.43
CA LEU A 340 -2.93 -17.01 -19.56
C LEU A 340 -4.11 -17.67 -20.30
N PRO A 341 -5.38 -17.24 -20.14
CA PRO A 341 -6.46 -17.76 -21.00
C PRO A 341 -6.30 -17.36 -22.47
N THR A 342 -5.67 -16.20 -22.75
CA THR A 342 -5.33 -15.79 -24.12
C THR A 342 -4.20 -16.67 -24.69
N TYR A 343 -3.14 -16.94 -23.92
CA TYR A 343 -2.08 -17.87 -24.31
C TYR A 343 -2.65 -19.25 -24.71
N ARG A 344 -3.40 -19.89 -23.80
CA ARG A 344 -3.98 -21.23 -24.01
C ARG A 344 -4.84 -21.29 -25.27
N ARG A 345 -5.76 -20.33 -25.45
CA ARG A 345 -6.65 -20.26 -26.63
C ARG A 345 -5.89 -20.14 -27.94
N GLU A 346 -4.79 -19.40 -27.96
CA GLU A 346 -4.03 -19.13 -29.19
C GLU A 346 -2.97 -20.19 -29.50
N ILE A 347 -2.45 -20.92 -28.50
CA ILE A 347 -1.54 -22.04 -28.71
C ILE A 347 -2.29 -23.31 -29.15
N GLU A 348 -3.44 -23.62 -28.54
CA GLU A 348 -4.30 -24.77 -28.89
C GLU A 348 -4.79 -24.74 -30.35
N GLN A 349 -4.84 -23.56 -30.98
CA GLN A 349 -5.21 -23.39 -32.38
C GLN A 349 -4.23 -24.01 -33.39
N ASP A 350 -3.00 -24.41 -33.01
CA ASP A 350 -2.09 -25.15 -33.91
C ASP A 350 -2.39 -26.66 -33.97
N ASP A 351 -2.97 -27.24 -32.92
CA ASP A 351 -3.38 -28.66 -32.91
C ASP A 351 -4.73 -28.91 -33.60
N ALA A 352 -5.47 -27.84 -33.92
CA ALA A 352 -6.72 -27.88 -34.64
C ALA A 352 -6.55 -28.25 -36.13
N ILE A 353 -6.34 -29.54 -36.41
CA ILE A 353 -6.52 -30.10 -37.77
C ILE A 353 -7.91 -29.67 -38.27
N PRO A 354 -8.05 -29.02 -39.44
CA PRO A 354 -9.32 -28.47 -39.88
C PRO A 354 -10.35 -29.58 -40.16
N ILE A 355 -11.25 -29.78 -39.21
CA ILE A 355 -12.41 -30.65 -39.35
C ILE A 355 -13.34 -30.00 -40.39
N PRO A 356 -13.71 -30.68 -41.49
CA PRO A 356 -14.65 -30.12 -42.45
C PRO A 356 -16.01 -29.92 -41.77
N ALA A 357 -16.64 -28.77 -42.03
CA ALA A 357 -17.85 -28.32 -41.34
C ALA A 357 -18.90 -29.44 -41.18
N PRO A 358 -19.36 -29.73 -39.94
CA PRO A 358 -20.26 -30.85 -39.71
C PRO A 358 -21.66 -30.57 -40.29
N GLU A 359 -22.17 -31.51 -41.08
CA GLU A 359 -23.60 -31.55 -41.41
C GLU A 359 -24.41 -31.81 -40.12
N ASN A 360 -25.52 -31.09 -39.95
CA ASN A 360 -26.42 -31.16 -38.79
C ASN A 360 -26.63 -32.60 -38.26
N GLN A 361 -26.12 -32.90 -37.06
CA GLN A 361 -26.52 -34.08 -36.29
C GLN A 361 -26.98 -33.68 -34.89
N SER A 362 -28.22 -34.03 -34.57
CA SER A 362 -28.73 -34.03 -33.20
C SER A 362 -28.34 -35.34 -32.51
N GLY A 363 -27.58 -35.27 -31.42
CA GLY A 363 -27.25 -36.41 -30.57
C GLY A 363 -27.95 -36.34 -29.22
N THR A 364 -28.39 -37.49 -28.70
CA THR A 364 -28.77 -37.69 -27.30
C THR A 364 -27.61 -38.34 -26.55
N PHE A 365 -27.27 -37.82 -25.37
CA PHE A 365 -26.33 -38.43 -24.45
C PHE A 365 -27.06 -39.05 -23.27
N SER A 366 -26.60 -40.19 -22.79
CA SER A 366 -27.14 -40.90 -21.63
C SER A 366 -26.05 -40.99 -20.56
N VAL A 367 -26.32 -40.42 -19.39
CA VAL A 367 -25.40 -40.40 -18.24
C VAL A 367 -25.38 -41.78 -17.57
N ALA A 368 -24.21 -42.21 -17.09
CA ALA A 368 -24.06 -43.47 -16.37
C ALA A 368 -24.56 -43.35 -14.92
N GLU A 369 -25.23 -44.41 -14.44
CA GLU A 369 -25.79 -44.52 -13.10
C GLU A 369 -24.68 -44.34 -12.04
N GLY A 370 -24.84 -43.37 -11.12
CA GLY A 370 -23.83 -43.00 -10.11
C GLY A 370 -23.05 -41.71 -10.39
N THR A 371 -23.39 -40.93 -11.43
CA THR A 371 -22.78 -39.62 -11.70
C THR A 371 -23.40 -38.53 -10.81
N THR A 372 -22.63 -37.93 -9.90
CA THR A 372 -23.12 -36.90 -8.94
C THR A 372 -22.97 -35.46 -9.43
N SER A 373 -22.36 -35.22 -10.60
CA SER A 373 -22.24 -33.89 -11.20
C SER A 373 -22.16 -34.02 -12.73
N LEU A 374 -22.98 -33.25 -13.44
CA LEU A 374 -22.94 -33.16 -14.91
C LEU A 374 -22.41 -31.78 -15.31
N PHE A 375 -21.23 -31.74 -15.91
CA PHE A 375 -20.69 -30.53 -16.52
C PHE A 375 -21.05 -30.49 -18.00
N LEU A 376 -21.82 -29.47 -18.40
CA LEU A 376 -22.01 -29.10 -19.80
C LEU A 376 -21.22 -27.82 -20.04
N ASP A 377 -20.05 -27.96 -20.66
CA ASP A 377 -19.29 -26.81 -21.11
C ASP A 377 -19.91 -26.25 -22.40
N PHE A 378 -20.23 -24.96 -22.39
CA PHE A 378 -20.79 -24.23 -23.52
C PHE A 378 -19.76 -23.32 -24.21
N SER A 379 -18.48 -23.34 -23.80
CA SER A 379 -17.37 -22.62 -24.45
C SER A 379 -17.28 -22.86 -25.97
N LEU A 380 -17.66 -24.07 -26.42
CA LEU A 380 -17.63 -24.47 -27.82
C LEU A 380 -18.81 -23.95 -28.68
N LEU A 381 -19.84 -23.32 -28.09
CA LEU A 381 -21.03 -22.87 -28.84
C LEU A 381 -20.85 -21.56 -29.61
N GLU A 382 -19.76 -20.81 -29.42
CA GLU A 382 -19.54 -19.56 -30.17
C GLU A 382 -19.43 -19.76 -31.70
N THR A 383 -19.16 -20.98 -32.16
CA THR A 383 -19.08 -21.31 -33.59
C THR A 383 -20.44 -21.63 -34.24
N ALA A 384 -21.52 -21.76 -33.47
CA ALA A 384 -22.87 -22.04 -33.98
C ALA A 384 -23.74 -20.76 -33.98
N GLY A 385 -23.54 -19.91 -34.99
CA GLY A 385 -24.17 -18.59 -35.07
C GLY A 385 -25.70 -18.58 -34.87
N LEU A 386 -26.14 -18.00 -33.74
CA LEU A 386 -27.55 -17.83 -33.40
C LEU A 386 -28.17 -16.69 -34.22
N ILE A 387 -28.96 -17.02 -35.24
CA ILE A 387 -29.73 -16.03 -36.01
C ILE A 387 -30.94 -15.58 -35.19
N ILE A 388 -30.80 -14.48 -34.45
CA ILE A 388 -31.95 -13.78 -33.85
C ILE A 388 -32.65 -12.95 -34.93
N GLN A 389 -33.87 -13.34 -35.31
CA GLN A 389 -34.70 -12.51 -36.18
C GLN A 389 -35.47 -11.45 -35.37
N ASN A 390 -35.38 -10.20 -35.80
CA ASN A 390 -36.07 -9.01 -35.30
C ASN A 390 -35.73 -8.55 -33.87
N THR A 391 -34.66 -7.76 -33.73
CA THR A 391 -34.79 -6.29 -33.55
C THR A 391 -33.44 -5.59 -33.76
N THR A 392 -33.47 -4.26 -33.97
CA THR A 392 -32.32 -3.45 -34.41
C THR A 392 -31.23 -3.32 -33.33
N PRO A 393 -29.94 -3.40 -33.67
CA PRO A 393 -28.87 -3.33 -32.67
C PRO A 393 -28.44 -1.89 -32.34
N THR A 394 -28.40 -1.57 -31.05
CA THR A 394 -27.59 -0.48 -30.47
C THR A 394 -27.13 -0.87 -29.07
N ALA A 395 -25.99 -1.56 -28.95
CA ALA A 395 -25.24 -1.68 -27.71
C ALA A 395 -23.78 -2.09 -27.97
N THR A 396 -22.87 -1.53 -27.18
CA THR A 396 -21.49 -1.99 -26.95
C THR A 396 -21.45 -3.28 -26.11
N PRO A 397 -20.36 -4.05 -26.14
CA PRO A 397 -20.23 -5.22 -25.28
C PRO A 397 -19.88 -4.80 -23.83
N PHE A 398 -20.52 -5.45 -22.87
CA PHE A 398 -20.04 -5.55 -21.48
C PHE A 398 -20.20 -6.99 -21.02
N SER A 399 -19.21 -7.49 -20.31
CA SER A 399 -19.20 -8.81 -19.66
C SER A 399 -20.07 -8.82 -18.41
N ASN A 400 -20.71 -9.97 -18.15
CA ASN A 400 -20.82 -10.63 -16.84
C ASN A 400 -21.73 -11.87 -16.98
N GLN A 401 -21.25 -13.04 -16.54
CA GLN A 401 -22.08 -14.24 -16.43
C GLN A 401 -22.56 -14.45 -14.98
N PHE A 402 -23.75 -15.01 -14.84
CA PHE A 402 -24.41 -15.31 -13.57
C PHE A 402 -24.17 -16.76 -13.17
N GLN A 403 -24.12 -17.06 -11.87
CA GLN A 403 -24.04 -18.44 -11.36
C GLN A 403 -25.22 -18.71 -10.42
N LEU A 404 -25.94 -19.81 -10.67
CA LEU A 404 -26.99 -20.33 -9.79
C LEU A 404 -26.55 -21.72 -9.31
N GLY A 405 -26.38 -21.86 -8.00
CA GLY A 405 -26.09 -23.15 -7.36
C GLY A 405 -27.36 -23.75 -6.77
N PHE A 406 -27.65 -25.02 -7.10
CA PHE A 406 -28.63 -25.83 -6.41
C PHE A 406 -27.97 -27.15 -6.00
N GLU A 407 -28.16 -27.56 -4.76
CA GLU A 407 -27.78 -28.88 -4.28
C GLU A 407 -28.96 -29.83 -4.47
N ILE A 408 -28.79 -30.90 -5.25
CA ILE A 408 -29.83 -31.90 -5.51
C ILE A 408 -29.35 -33.26 -5.00
N ALA A 409 -30.04 -33.77 -3.99
CA ALA A 409 -30.04 -35.18 -3.68
C ALA A 409 -30.99 -35.91 -4.66
N ASP A 410 -30.41 -36.80 -5.46
CA ASP A 410 -31.05 -37.84 -6.28
C ASP A 410 -32.01 -37.42 -7.43
N SER A 411 -31.40 -37.20 -8.61
CA SER A 411 -31.89 -37.50 -9.97
C SER A 411 -33.25 -36.97 -10.47
N THR A 412 -33.23 -36.06 -11.45
CA THR A 412 -33.81 -36.24 -12.82
C THR A 412 -33.51 -35.02 -13.73
N ASP A 413 -33.84 -35.13 -15.03
CA ASP A 413 -33.39 -34.25 -16.13
C ASP A 413 -33.84 -32.77 -16.07
N PHE A 414 -33.01 -31.88 -16.65
CA PHE A 414 -33.27 -30.43 -16.76
C PHE A 414 -33.69 -29.97 -18.16
N ARG A 415 -34.47 -28.89 -18.22
CA ARG A 415 -34.69 -28.03 -19.39
C ARG A 415 -34.59 -26.55 -18.98
N PHE A 416 -34.07 -25.71 -19.86
CA PHE A 416 -33.96 -24.27 -19.66
C PHE A 416 -34.92 -23.50 -20.57
N ASP A 417 -35.44 -22.39 -20.05
CA ASP A 417 -35.87 -21.22 -20.83
C ASP A 417 -35.37 -19.95 -20.10
N SER A 418 -35.03 -18.91 -20.87
CA SER A 418 -34.25 -17.74 -20.42
C SER A 418 -35.10 -16.61 -19.82
N VAL A 419 -34.55 -15.85 -18.86
CA VAL A 419 -35.09 -14.56 -18.40
C VAL A 419 -34.00 -13.46 -18.47
N PRO A 420 -34.26 -12.29 -19.07
CA PRO A 420 -33.26 -11.22 -19.21
C PRO A 420 -33.18 -10.31 -17.97
N PHE A 421 -31.98 -9.77 -17.71
CA PHE A 421 -31.76 -8.72 -16.70
C PHE A 421 -32.23 -7.33 -17.16
N ALA A 422 -32.66 -6.50 -16.21
CA ALA A 422 -33.00 -5.09 -16.40
C ALA A 422 -32.23 -4.21 -15.38
N PRO A 423 -31.92 -2.93 -15.70
CA PRO A 423 -31.05 -2.10 -14.87
C PRO A 423 -31.77 -1.45 -13.67
N LEU A 424 -30.98 -1.12 -12.65
CA LEU A 424 -31.26 -0.36 -11.41
C LEU A 424 -32.65 0.31 -11.33
N GLY A 425 -33.51 -0.22 -10.44
CA GLY A 425 -34.79 0.38 -10.04
C GLY A 425 -36.03 -0.25 -10.67
N GLY A 426 -36.20 -1.58 -10.55
CA GLY A 426 -37.37 -2.30 -11.07
C GLY A 426 -37.78 -3.51 -10.22
N SER A 427 -39.00 -4.00 -10.42
CA SER A 427 -39.48 -5.27 -9.87
C SER A 427 -39.31 -6.43 -10.87
N ILE A 428 -39.17 -7.64 -10.33
CA ILE A 428 -39.26 -8.88 -11.10
C ILE A 428 -40.67 -9.43 -10.93
N GLN A 429 -41.43 -9.51 -12.04
CA GLN A 429 -42.73 -10.17 -12.08
C GLN A 429 -42.61 -11.52 -12.80
N HIS A 430 -43.03 -12.59 -12.14
CA HIS A 430 -43.30 -13.88 -12.78
C HIS A 430 -44.82 -14.01 -13.00
N THR A 431 -45.22 -14.38 -14.23
CA THR A 431 -46.60 -14.72 -14.56
C THR A 431 -46.65 -16.08 -15.22
N GLY A 432 -47.32 -17.04 -14.58
CA GLY A 432 -47.24 -18.46 -14.86
C GLY A 432 -47.33 -19.32 -13.59
N GLU A 433 -47.80 -20.56 -13.73
CA GLU A 433 -47.64 -21.58 -12.68
C GLU A 433 -46.29 -22.28 -12.86
N ILE A 434 -45.51 -22.34 -11.78
CA ILE A 434 -44.32 -23.17 -11.67
C ILE A 434 -44.72 -24.45 -10.93
N GLU A 435 -44.94 -25.53 -11.68
CA GLU A 435 -45.28 -26.85 -11.14
C GLU A 435 -44.00 -27.65 -10.81
N PHE A 436 -43.86 -28.05 -9.56
CA PHE A 436 -42.84 -29.00 -9.09
C PHE A 436 -43.50 -30.36 -8.83
N LEU A 437 -43.01 -31.39 -9.51
CA LEU A 437 -43.47 -32.78 -9.37
C LEU A 437 -42.52 -33.58 -8.47
N PHE A 438 -43.05 -34.12 -7.38
CA PHE A 438 -42.32 -34.95 -6.42
C PHE A 438 -42.78 -36.41 -6.52
N GLY A 439 -42.17 -37.16 -7.43
CA GLY A 439 -42.59 -38.53 -7.75
C GLY A 439 -43.97 -38.60 -8.41
N ASP A 440 -44.64 -39.75 -8.28
CA ASP A 440 -45.85 -40.07 -9.07
C ASP A 440 -47.14 -39.35 -8.64
N ASP A 441 -47.22 -38.76 -7.43
CA ASP A 441 -48.50 -38.31 -6.84
C ASP A 441 -48.48 -36.94 -6.09
N ALA A 442 -47.36 -36.21 -6.02
CA ALA A 442 -47.28 -34.93 -5.30
C ALA A 442 -46.88 -33.76 -6.21
N LEU A 443 -47.68 -32.68 -6.19
CA LEU A 443 -47.51 -31.47 -6.99
C LEU A 443 -47.48 -30.24 -6.08
N LEU A 444 -46.44 -29.42 -6.17
CA LEU A 444 -46.41 -28.06 -5.61
C LEU A 444 -46.51 -27.08 -6.78
N SER A 445 -47.58 -26.28 -6.83
CA SER A 445 -47.67 -25.16 -7.78
C SER A 445 -47.36 -23.85 -7.07
N ILE A 446 -46.41 -23.09 -7.61
CA ILE A 446 -46.18 -21.69 -7.24
C ILE A 446 -46.74 -20.83 -8.37
N GLY A 447 -47.82 -20.10 -8.09
CA GLY A 447 -48.42 -19.18 -9.05
C GLY A 447 -47.70 -17.82 -9.11
N ASP A 448 -48.31 -16.88 -9.85
CA ASP A 448 -47.82 -15.53 -10.07
C ASP A 448 -47.25 -14.86 -8.80
N PHE A 449 -46.05 -14.30 -8.92
CA PHE A 449 -45.39 -13.58 -7.83
C PHE A 449 -44.62 -12.35 -8.34
N GLU A 450 -44.47 -11.36 -7.48
CA GLU A 450 -43.69 -10.15 -7.73
C GLU A 450 -42.69 -9.93 -6.59
N ILE A 451 -41.46 -9.56 -6.96
CA ILE A 451 -40.35 -9.22 -6.04
C ILE A 451 -39.87 -7.80 -6.37
N GLY A 452 -40.02 -6.89 -5.41
CA GLY A 452 -39.51 -5.51 -5.51
C GLY A 452 -38.08 -5.37 -4.98
N PHE A 453 -37.26 -4.54 -5.63
CA PHE A 453 -35.89 -4.22 -5.22
C PHE A 453 -35.70 -2.71 -5.05
N GLU A 454 -35.11 -2.28 -3.94
CA GLU A 454 -34.73 -0.89 -3.69
C GLU A 454 -33.31 -0.86 -3.09
N GLY A 455 -32.31 -0.58 -3.95
CA GLY A 455 -30.91 -0.87 -3.64
C GLY A 455 -30.68 -2.36 -3.40
N ASP A 456 -29.82 -2.69 -2.44
CA ASP A 456 -29.48 -4.09 -2.09
C ASP A 456 -30.54 -4.78 -1.21
N ARG A 457 -31.76 -4.21 -1.09
CA ARG A 457 -32.82 -4.72 -0.23
C ARG A 457 -34.04 -5.13 -1.06
N ILE A 458 -34.55 -6.34 -0.76
CA ILE A 458 -35.86 -6.81 -1.24
C ILE A 458 -36.94 -6.12 -0.40
N THR A 459 -37.89 -5.44 -1.04
CA THR A 459 -38.84 -4.55 -0.35
C THR A 459 -40.28 -5.04 -0.28
N GLU A 460 -40.71 -5.97 -1.15
CA GLU A 460 -41.99 -6.67 -0.99
C GLU A 460 -42.01 -7.99 -1.79
N THR A 461 -42.71 -9.00 -1.26
CA THR A 461 -42.99 -10.28 -1.94
C THR A 461 -44.47 -10.63 -1.81
N ASN A 462 -45.23 -10.57 -2.90
CA ASN A 462 -46.62 -11.04 -2.94
C ASN A 462 -46.68 -12.48 -3.48
N SER A 463 -46.68 -13.46 -2.58
CA SER A 463 -46.97 -14.87 -2.92
C SER A 463 -47.49 -15.62 -1.69
N GLY A 464 -48.78 -15.98 -1.69
CA GLY A 464 -49.38 -16.81 -0.64
C GLY A 464 -49.18 -18.29 -0.94
N PHE A 465 -48.42 -19.00 -0.10
CA PHE A 465 -48.23 -20.44 -0.22
C PHE A 465 -49.49 -21.22 0.19
N TYR A 466 -49.96 -22.11 -0.69
CA TYR A 466 -50.92 -23.15 -0.37
C TYR A 466 -50.23 -24.52 -0.44
N VAL A 467 -50.05 -25.16 0.72
CA VAL A 467 -49.67 -26.57 0.80
C VAL A 467 -50.93 -27.38 1.11
N ALA A 468 -51.17 -28.45 0.36
CA ALA A 468 -52.20 -29.43 0.69
C ALA A 468 -51.64 -30.49 1.66
N ASP A 469 -52.34 -30.70 2.78
CA ASP A 469 -52.16 -31.81 3.74
C ASP A 469 -51.98 -33.18 3.05
N THR A 470 -51.28 -34.18 3.61
CA THR A 470 -50.64 -34.37 4.93
C THR A 470 -49.58 -35.48 4.80
N LEU A 471 -48.57 -35.53 5.68
CA LEU A 471 -48.13 -36.80 6.30
C LEU A 471 -47.37 -36.53 7.61
N GLU A 472 -47.49 -37.47 8.55
CA GLU A 472 -47.19 -37.28 9.97
C GLU A 472 -45.72 -37.60 10.35
N ASP A 473 -45.33 -37.15 11.55
CA ASP A 473 -44.19 -37.59 12.35
C ASP A 473 -42.75 -37.27 11.87
N GLY A 474 -42.37 -36.01 12.05
CA GLY A 474 -41.40 -35.75 13.14
C GLY A 474 -39.92 -35.52 12.81
N LEU A 475 -39.62 -34.50 12.01
CA LEU A 475 -38.38 -33.70 12.17
C LEU A 475 -38.75 -32.21 12.15
N GLY A 476 -38.54 -31.53 13.27
CA GLY A 476 -38.80 -30.09 13.40
C GLY A 476 -37.58 -29.27 13.03
N LEU A 477 -37.80 -28.17 12.31
CA LEU A 477 -36.86 -27.06 12.20
C LEU A 477 -37.58 -25.80 12.71
N ASP A 478 -37.18 -25.31 13.89
CA ASP A 478 -37.73 -24.07 14.43
C ASP A 478 -37.16 -22.87 13.67
N ILE A 479 -38.01 -22.12 12.98
CA ILE A 479 -37.73 -20.74 12.55
C ILE A 479 -38.60 -19.83 13.41
N LEU A 480 -37.97 -19.02 14.25
CA LEU A 480 -38.64 -18.20 15.25
C LEU A 480 -38.90 -16.79 14.69
N PHE A 481 -40.18 -16.41 14.62
CA PHE A 481 -40.63 -15.02 14.43
C PHE A 481 -41.69 -14.70 15.49
N ASP A 482 -41.51 -13.64 16.28
CA ASP A 482 -42.58 -13.06 17.10
C ASP A 482 -42.44 -11.51 17.21
N ILE A 483 -43.15 -10.75 16.36
CA ILE A 483 -44.39 -9.93 16.54
C ILE A 483 -44.30 -8.60 17.34
N SER A 484 -44.83 -7.54 16.70
CA SER A 484 -45.73 -6.48 17.24
C SER A 484 -45.24 -5.19 17.96
N ASN A 485 -45.55 -4.07 17.31
CA ASN A 485 -45.77 -2.68 17.82
C ASN A 485 -46.97 -2.62 18.81
N PRO A 486 -47.21 -1.56 19.65
CA PRO A 486 -47.16 -0.10 19.34
C PRO A 486 -46.43 0.78 20.42
N GLU A 487 -46.14 2.10 20.31
CA GLU A 487 -47.00 3.26 20.00
C GLU A 487 -46.25 4.49 19.42
N ARG A 488 -46.79 5.04 18.31
CA ARG A 488 -47.12 6.48 18.01
C ARG A 488 -46.36 7.64 18.69
N LEU A 489 -45.82 8.58 17.87
CA LEU A 489 -46.56 9.78 17.37
C LEU A 489 -45.83 10.50 16.20
N ILE A 490 -46.59 11.33 15.46
CA ILE A 490 -46.31 12.06 14.20
C ILE A 490 -47.21 13.33 14.20
N ILE A 491 -46.91 14.55 13.69
CA ILE A 491 -45.72 15.29 13.15
C ILE A 491 -46.10 16.82 13.14
N GLN A 492 -45.14 17.73 12.87
CA GLN A 492 -45.31 19.14 12.38
C GLN A 492 -45.72 20.31 13.30
N ASN A 493 -44.88 21.36 13.28
CA ASN A 493 -45.24 22.74 12.91
C ASN A 493 -43.96 23.49 12.50
N ASP A 494 -43.94 24.08 11.30
CA ASP A 494 -42.73 24.65 10.67
C ASP A 494 -42.17 25.87 11.44
N GLU A 495 -40.99 25.75 12.06
CA GLU A 495 -39.92 26.76 12.12
C GLU A 495 -38.73 26.28 12.97
N LEU A 496 -37.50 26.62 12.56
CA LEU A 496 -36.26 26.38 13.32
C LEU A 496 -35.64 27.73 13.70
N THR A 497 -35.62 28.05 14.99
CA THR A 497 -34.87 29.19 15.55
C THR A 497 -34.28 28.80 16.91
N LEU A 498 -32.99 29.11 17.12
CA LEU A 498 -32.31 28.92 18.40
C LEU A 498 -32.68 30.02 19.40
N ALA A 499 -32.71 29.65 20.68
CA ALA A 499 -32.48 30.56 21.80
C ALA A 499 -31.90 29.79 23.00
N ASP A 500 -30.65 30.14 23.33
CA ASP A 500 -29.99 30.17 24.65
C ASP A 500 -30.09 29.01 25.67
N ALA A 501 -28.89 28.51 26.01
CA ALA A 501 -28.37 28.20 27.35
C ALA A 501 -29.17 27.32 28.34
N ASP A 502 -28.61 26.16 28.70
CA ASP A 502 -27.86 26.00 29.97
C ASP A 502 -27.34 24.57 30.15
N LEU A 503 -26.01 24.42 30.27
CA LEU A 503 -25.35 23.12 30.40
C LEU A 503 -25.26 22.70 31.88
N LEU A 504 -26.19 21.84 32.33
CA LEU A 504 -26.12 21.24 33.67
C LEU A 504 -25.02 20.17 33.74
N LEU A 505 -23.94 20.49 34.46
CA LEU A 505 -22.86 19.54 34.77
C LEU A 505 -23.36 18.36 35.61
N ALA A 506 -23.02 17.14 35.17
CA ALA A 506 -23.40 15.91 35.87
C ALA A 506 -22.66 15.76 37.22
N PRO A 507 -23.29 15.17 38.26
CA PRO A 507 -22.74 15.13 39.62
C PRO A 507 -21.37 14.45 39.75
N GLU A 508 -21.03 13.53 38.86
CA GLU A 508 -19.74 12.82 38.88
C GLU A 508 -18.54 13.76 38.62
N LEU A 509 -18.71 14.84 37.84
CA LEU A 509 -17.59 15.73 37.48
C LEU A 509 -17.20 16.70 38.63
N ALA A 510 -18.17 17.09 39.46
CA ALA A 510 -17.93 18.02 40.58
C ALA A 510 -17.03 17.44 41.68
N GLN A 511 -17.02 16.10 41.83
CA GLN A 511 -16.23 15.40 42.83
C GLN A 511 -14.74 15.29 42.44
N VAL A 512 -14.42 15.36 41.15
CA VAL A 512 -13.04 15.32 40.62
C VAL A 512 -12.33 16.67 40.78
N LEU A 513 -13.07 17.78 40.69
CA LEU A 513 -12.52 19.15 40.72
C LEU A 513 -12.50 19.78 42.13
N GLY A 514 -12.97 19.09 43.17
CA GLY A 514 -12.91 19.56 44.56
C GLY A 514 -13.87 20.70 44.93
N LEU A 515 -14.78 21.10 44.04
CA LEU A 515 -15.69 22.24 44.18
C LEU A 515 -16.98 21.92 44.98
N ASN A 516 -16.84 21.15 46.06
CA ASN A 516 -17.98 20.58 46.79
C ASN A 516 -18.91 21.61 47.48
N ASP A 517 -18.45 22.84 47.69
CA ASP A 517 -19.22 23.91 48.36
C ASP A 517 -20.12 24.73 47.40
N PHE A 518 -20.12 24.44 46.09
CA PHE A 518 -20.90 25.17 45.06
C PHE A 518 -21.99 24.34 44.37
N VAL A 519 -22.51 23.30 45.04
CA VAL A 519 -23.67 22.54 44.53
C VAL A 519 -24.96 23.36 44.68
N GLY A 520 -25.50 23.83 43.55
CA GLY A 520 -26.85 24.44 43.47
C GLY A 520 -26.93 25.96 43.73
N ALA A 521 -25.85 26.70 43.51
CA ALA A 521 -25.86 28.17 43.52
C ALA A 521 -25.96 28.73 42.09
N ASP A 522 -26.96 29.58 41.86
CA ASP A 522 -27.05 30.45 40.69
C ASP A 522 -25.93 31.52 40.76
N LEU A 523 -24.98 31.47 39.83
CA LEU A 523 -23.81 32.34 39.76
C LEU A 523 -23.88 33.32 38.59
N GLY A 524 -25.01 34.00 38.46
CA GLY A 524 -25.05 35.28 37.75
C GLY A 524 -24.02 36.27 38.29
N ASP A 525 -23.17 36.78 37.39
CA ASP A 525 -22.28 37.96 37.51
C ASP A 525 -21.74 38.25 38.92
N THR A 526 -20.91 37.34 39.47
CA THR A 526 -20.27 37.50 40.79
C THR A 526 -18.76 37.37 40.73
N ARG A 527 -18.08 38.52 40.83
CA ARG A 527 -16.62 38.64 40.98
C ARG A 527 -16.20 38.45 42.44
N ILE A 528 -15.25 37.54 42.72
CA ILE A 528 -14.68 37.33 44.07
C ILE A 528 -13.22 37.78 44.09
N ASP A 529 -12.97 39.01 44.58
CA ASP A 529 -11.62 39.50 44.88
C ASP A 529 -11.21 39.01 46.30
N ALA A 530 -10.29 38.04 46.38
CA ALA A 530 -9.71 37.55 47.64
C ALA A 530 -8.27 38.07 47.85
N VAL A 531 -8.14 39.27 48.41
CA VAL A 531 -6.84 39.87 48.75
C VAL A 531 -6.26 39.22 50.02
N LEU A 532 -5.07 38.62 49.92
CA LEU A 532 -4.21 38.33 51.06
C LEU A 532 -2.90 39.13 50.96
N SER A 533 -2.49 39.68 52.10
CA SER A 533 -1.51 40.78 52.22
C SER A 533 -0.04 40.34 52.13
N PRO A 534 0.87 41.22 51.69
CA PRO A 534 2.27 40.88 51.44
C PRO A 534 3.13 41.00 52.70
N ASP A 535 3.71 39.90 53.20
CA ASP A 535 4.89 39.93 54.11
C ASP A 535 5.54 38.54 54.35
N MET A 536 5.51 37.64 53.34
CA MET A 536 6.16 36.30 53.41
C MET A 536 7.04 36.03 52.18
N ILE A 537 7.95 36.95 51.86
CA ILE A 537 8.95 36.78 50.78
C ILE A 537 10.31 36.43 51.42
N PRO A 538 10.78 35.16 51.34
CA PRO A 538 12.19 34.84 51.60
C PRO A 538 13.08 35.45 50.47
N PRO A 539 14.39 35.63 50.69
CA PRO A 539 15.23 36.41 49.77
C PRO A 539 15.24 35.84 48.36
N VAL A 540 15.19 36.75 47.37
CA VAL A 540 15.27 36.44 45.94
C VAL A 540 16.58 35.69 45.66
N VAL A 541 16.45 34.39 45.43
CA VAL A 541 17.43 33.61 44.66
C VAL A 541 17.40 34.21 43.24
N PRO A 542 18.54 34.46 42.57
CA PRO A 542 18.50 34.80 41.15
C PRO A 542 17.70 33.71 40.42
N PRO A 543 16.88 34.05 39.42
CA PRO A 543 16.13 33.03 38.71
C PRO A 543 17.13 31.99 38.20
N THR A 544 16.94 30.74 38.63
CA THR A 544 17.34 29.61 37.80
C THR A 544 16.77 29.88 36.40
N PRO A 545 17.51 29.57 35.31
CA PRO A 545 16.86 29.53 34.00
C PRO A 545 15.58 28.70 34.14
N PRO A 546 14.48 29.10 33.48
CA PRO A 546 13.26 28.31 33.55
C PRO A 546 13.63 26.86 33.23
N THR A 547 13.25 25.93 34.11
CA THR A 547 13.16 24.54 33.67
C THR A 547 12.26 24.55 32.45
N PRO A 548 12.67 23.92 31.33
CA PRO A 548 11.83 23.75 30.16
C PRO A 548 10.41 23.39 30.60
N GLU A 549 9.42 24.05 30.01
CA GLU A 549 8.03 23.68 30.27
C GLU A 549 7.80 22.22 29.84
N ALA A 550 6.81 21.58 30.45
CA ALA A 550 6.53 20.18 30.12
C ALA A 550 5.94 20.12 28.70
N PRO A 551 6.39 19.17 27.84
CA PRO A 551 5.80 18.92 26.53
C PRO A 551 4.28 19.01 26.48
N GLN A 552 3.78 19.85 25.59
CA GLN A 552 2.38 20.15 25.36
C GLN A 552 1.88 19.47 24.08
N SER A 553 0.55 19.38 23.97
CA SER A 553 -0.12 19.04 22.72
C SER A 553 -1.29 19.99 22.55
N LEU A 554 -1.15 20.95 21.64
CA LEU A 554 -2.12 21.99 21.35
C LEU A 554 -2.85 21.63 20.06
N PHE A 555 -4.17 21.70 20.09
CA PHE A 555 -5.03 21.41 18.93
C PHE A 555 -5.89 22.63 18.64
N GLY A 556 -5.82 23.10 17.40
CA GLY A 556 -6.70 24.09 16.82
C GLY A 556 -8.13 23.56 16.64
N SER A 557 -9.01 24.45 16.21
CA SER A 557 -10.41 24.21 15.96
C SER A 557 -10.64 23.83 14.49
N ASN A 558 -11.72 24.35 13.89
CA ASN A 558 -11.99 24.21 12.45
C ASN A 558 -12.00 25.58 11.74
N GLY A 559 -11.26 26.54 12.28
CA GLY A 559 -11.01 27.85 11.65
C GLY A 559 -9.76 28.50 12.22
N ASP A 560 -9.35 29.61 11.62
CA ASP A 560 -8.10 30.34 11.86
C ASP A 560 -7.69 30.46 13.35
N ASP A 561 -6.71 29.66 13.78
CA ASP A 561 -6.21 29.61 15.16
C ASP A 561 -4.80 30.17 15.34
N ASN A 562 -4.46 30.57 16.58
CA ASN A 562 -3.11 30.98 16.97
C ASN A 562 -2.59 30.02 18.05
N LEU A 563 -1.61 29.19 17.72
CA LEU A 563 -1.05 28.17 18.59
C LEU A 563 0.36 28.56 19.06
N THR A 564 0.72 28.21 20.29
CA THR A 564 2.02 28.54 20.88
C THR A 564 2.45 27.45 21.85
N GLY A 565 3.65 26.87 21.65
CA GLY A 565 4.19 25.77 22.46
C GLY A 565 4.60 26.26 23.85
N GLY A 566 5.78 26.89 23.93
CA GLY A 566 6.23 27.58 25.13
C GLY A 566 7.73 27.53 25.37
N SER A 567 8.19 26.47 26.05
CA SER A 567 9.62 26.18 26.25
C SER A 567 9.88 24.69 26.46
N GLY A 568 8.95 23.85 26.02
CA GLY A 568 9.01 22.38 26.06
C GLY A 568 9.23 21.82 24.66
N ASN A 569 9.18 20.50 24.51
CA ASN A 569 9.14 19.88 23.18
C ASN A 569 7.67 19.62 22.84
N ASP A 570 7.05 20.61 22.21
CA ASP A 570 5.61 20.76 22.09
C ASP A 570 5.10 20.26 20.73
N ASN A 571 3.82 19.89 20.66
CA ASN A 571 3.17 19.41 19.43
C ASN A 571 1.95 20.30 19.14
N LEU A 572 1.94 21.01 18.01
CA LEU A 572 0.91 21.98 17.66
C LEU A 572 0.22 21.53 16.36
N TYR A 573 -1.10 21.33 16.40
CA TYR A 573 -1.90 20.85 15.27
C TYR A 573 -2.97 21.90 14.91
N GLY A 574 -2.93 22.52 13.73
CA GLY A 574 -3.89 23.55 13.31
C GLY A 574 -5.26 22.99 12.89
N ASN A 575 -5.28 21.77 12.35
CA ASN A 575 -6.45 21.09 11.78
C ASN A 575 -6.99 21.77 10.51
N GLU A 576 -7.93 22.70 10.64
CA GLU A 576 -8.63 23.36 9.53
C GLU A 576 -8.71 24.86 9.80
N GLY A 577 -8.39 25.69 8.81
CA GLY A 577 -8.31 27.16 8.93
C GLY A 577 -6.92 27.66 8.53
N GLN A 578 -6.76 28.99 8.40
CA GLN A 578 -5.45 29.61 8.20
C GLN A 578 -4.86 29.96 9.57
N ASN A 579 -3.93 29.16 10.05
CA ASN A 579 -3.42 29.21 11.40
C ASN A 579 -2.07 29.93 11.49
N THR A 580 -1.68 30.26 12.72
CA THR A 580 -0.34 30.79 13.02
C THR A 580 0.26 30.04 14.20
N PHE A 581 1.45 29.50 14.02
CA PHE A 581 2.18 28.70 15.00
C PHE A 581 3.44 29.40 15.47
N MET A 582 3.76 29.24 16.76
CA MET A 582 5.04 29.61 17.36
C MET A 582 5.44 28.49 18.32
N GLY A 583 6.38 27.62 17.95
CA GLY A 583 6.91 26.60 18.87
C GLY A 583 7.53 27.24 20.11
N MET A 584 8.41 28.21 19.84
CA MET A 584 9.15 29.12 20.74
C MET A 584 10.52 28.60 21.18
N ALA A 585 10.59 27.51 21.94
CA ALA A 585 11.86 26.96 22.41
C ALA A 585 11.72 25.51 22.88
N GLY A 586 12.71 24.68 22.54
CA GLY A 586 12.59 23.22 22.58
C GLY A 586 12.49 22.66 21.18
N ASN A 587 12.46 21.33 21.04
CA ASN A 587 12.35 20.69 19.73
C ASN A 587 10.88 20.34 19.49
N ASP A 588 10.20 21.16 18.72
CA ASP A 588 8.76 21.21 18.52
C ASP A 588 8.33 20.49 17.23
N GLN A 589 7.05 20.11 17.17
CA GLN A 589 6.41 19.54 15.98
C GLN A 589 5.16 20.35 15.63
N LEU A 590 5.19 21.01 14.49
CA LEU A 590 4.14 21.91 14.01
C LEU A 590 3.46 21.29 12.77
N PHE A 591 2.13 21.21 12.79
CA PHE A 591 1.33 20.67 11.70
C PHE A 591 0.25 21.68 11.33
N GLY A 592 0.37 22.30 10.15
CA GLY A 592 -0.56 23.28 9.59
C GLY A 592 -1.98 22.75 9.46
N GLY A 593 -2.31 22.24 8.27
CA GLY A 593 -3.66 21.77 7.99
C GLY A 593 -3.98 21.70 6.49
N ASN A 594 -5.21 22.05 6.13
CA ASN A 594 -5.68 21.99 4.75
C ASN A 594 -5.74 23.37 4.04
N GLN A 595 -5.14 24.41 4.63
CA GLN A 595 -5.23 25.81 4.18
C GLN A 595 -3.94 26.57 4.49
N SER A 596 -3.71 27.72 3.82
CA SER A 596 -2.51 28.56 4.02
C SER A 596 -2.17 28.90 5.47
N ASP A 597 -1.11 28.28 5.98
CA ASP A 597 -0.62 28.41 7.35
C ASP A 597 0.67 29.23 7.45
N ILE A 598 0.96 29.70 8.67
CA ILE A 598 2.21 30.42 8.99
C ILE A 598 2.84 29.77 10.22
N ALA A 599 4.03 29.19 10.07
CA ALA A 599 4.70 28.45 11.13
C ALA A 599 6.10 28.98 11.42
N PHE A 600 6.37 29.22 12.71
CA PHE A 600 7.69 29.52 13.25
C PHE A 600 8.04 28.44 14.27
N GLY A 601 9.16 27.75 14.08
CA GLY A 601 9.73 26.80 15.04
C GLY A 601 10.16 27.54 16.31
N GLY A 602 11.40 28.03 16.34
CA GLY A 602 11.91 28.87 17.43
C GLY A 602 13.37 28.59 17.78
N GLU A 603 13.65 28.36 19.06
CA GLU A 603 14.97 27.91 19.55
C GLU A 603 14.98 26.39 19.82
N GLY A 604 15.45 25.57 18.87
CA GLY A 604 15.59 24.12 19.00
C GLY A 604 15.50 23.44 17.63
N ASP A 605 15.81 22.14 17.55
CA ASP A 605 15.77 21.41 16.27
C ASP A 605 14.33 20.94 16.00
N ASP A 606 13.60 21.71 15.18
CA ASP A 606 12.16 21.65 15.00
C ASP A 606 11.74 20.86 13.75
N VAL A 607 10.48 20.38 13.75
CA VAL A 607 9.87 19.72 12.59
C VAL A 607 8.57 20.41 12.22
N ILE A 608 8.50 20.97 11.01
CA ILE A 608 7.39 21.80 10.57
C ILE A 608 6.79 21.22 9.29
N TYR A 609 5.49 20.89 9.33
CA TYR A 609 4.69 20.46 8.19
C TYR A 609 3.64 21.53 7.88
N GLY A 610 3.69 22.14 6.70
CA GLY A 610 2.60 22.97 6.18
C GLY A 610 1.36 22.12 5.91
N ASN A 611 1.56 21.06 5.13
CA ASN A 611 0.55 20.13 4.59
C ASN A 611 -0.11 20.71 3.32
N GLU A 612 -1.44 20.87 3.24
CA GLU A 612 -2.07 21.41 2.03
C GLU A 612 -2.36 22.89 2.21
N GLY A 613 -1.98 23.73 1.25
CA GLY A 613 -2.06 25.17 1.44
C GLY A 613 -0.97 25.89 0.69
N ARG A 614 -0.92 27.22 0.84
CA ARG A 614 0.29 27.97 0.49
C ARG A 614 0.84 28.52 1.78
N ASP A 615 1.95 27.97 2.22
CA ASP A 615 2.41 28.09 3.58
C ASP A 615 3.68 28.93 3.67
N LEU A 616 3.92 29.48 4.87
CA LEU A 616 5.14 30.18 5.20
C LEU A 616 5.77 29.53 6.43
N LEU A 617 6.85 28.80 6.22
CA LEU A 617 7.51 27.97 7.23
C LEU A 617 8.90 28.54 7.55
N SER A 618 9.17 28.76 8.82
CA SER A 618 10.46 29.27 9.34
C SER A 618 10.94 28.34 10.47
N GLY A 619 12.11 27.73 10.33
CA GLY A 619 12.75 26.97 11.41
C GLY A 619 13.19 27.88 12.56
N ASP A 620 13.75 29.03 12.19
CA ASP A 620 14.36 30.06 13.04
C ASP A 620 15.75 29.69 13.57
N ALA A 621 15.90 28.79 14.55
CA ALA A 621 17.20 28.52 15.19
C ALA A 621 17.36 27.10 15.78
N GLY A 622 17.62 26.13 14.92
CA GLY A 622 18.03 24.76 15.24
C GLY A 622 18.75 24.11 14.06
N ASP A 623 18.91 22.78 14.04
CA ASP A 623 19.10 22.04 12.77
C ASP A 623 17.72 21.47 12.34
N ASP A 624 16.93 22.26 11.61
CA ASP A 624 15.48 22.09 11.44
C ASP A 624 15.07 21.21 10.25
N ALA A 625 13.82 20.70 10.26
CA ALA A 625 13.22 19.93 9.18
C ALA A 625 11.87 20.52 8.73
N LEU A 626 11.85 21.17 7.55
CA LEU A 626 10.68 21.85 7.00
C LEU A 626 10.12 21.11 5.79
N PHE A 627 8.80 20.92 5.78
CA PHE A 627 8.03 20.30 4.71
C PHE A 627 6.91 21.27 4.32
N GLY A 628 6.96 21.84 3.12
CA GLY A 628 5.87 22.65 2.54
C GLY A 628 4.61 21.79 2.42
N GLY A 629 4.51 21.06 1.31
CA GLY A 629 3.50 20.03 1.11
C GLY A 629 2.78 20.20 -0.21
N GLY A 630 1.59 20.79 -0.19
CA GLY A 630 0.69 20.93 -1.33
C GLY A 630 0.31 22.38 -1.62
N GLY A 631 1.21 23.11 -2.28
CA GLY A 631 0.97 24.44 -2.86
C GLY A 631 2.26 25.22 -3.12
N ASP A 632 2.17 26.52 -3.42
CA ASP A 632 3.34 27.34 -3.84
C ASP A 632 4.08 27.93 -2.62
N ASP A 633 4.81 27.10 -1.87
CA ASP A 633 5.22 27.39 -0.50
C ASP A 633 6.47 28.28 -0.36
N VAL A 634 6.67 28.84 0.84
CA VAL A 634 7.91 29.56 1.19
C VAL A 634 8.55 28.97 2.44
N LEU A 635 9.75 28.43 2.26
CA LEU A 635 10.53 27.76 3.31
C LEU A 635 11.77 28.59 3.64
N LEU A 636 11.99 28.81 4.93
CA LEU A 636 13.17 29.46 5.50
C LEU A 636 13.73 28.55 6.60
N GLY A 637 14.92 27.97 6.40
CA GLY A 637 15.62 27.30 7.51
C GLY A 637 16.00 28.32 8.59
N VAL A 638 16.64 29.42 8.15
CA VAL A 638 17.24 30.45 9.00
C VAL A 638 18.48 29.87 9.68
N THR A 639 18.69 29.95 11.00
CA THR A 639 20.01 29.68 11.58
C THR A 639 20.22 28.22 11.98
N GLY A 640 20.66 27.41 11.01
CA GLY A 640 20.82 25.96 11.17
C GLY A 640 21.69 25.27 10.12
N ASN A 641 21.55 23.95 10.01
CA ASN A 641 21.93 23.17 8.83
C ASN A 641 20.70 22.39 8.41
N ASP A 642 19.75 23.11 7.82
CA ASP A 642 18.35 22.69 7.81
C ASP A 642 18.07 21.71 6.66
N THR A 643 17.03 20.89 6.80
CA THR A 643 16.56 19.99 5.74
C THR A 643 15.21 20.46 5.22
N LEU A 644 15.18 20.88 3.96
CA LEU A 644 14.02 21.54 3.35
C LEU A 644 13.43 20.68 2.23
N TYR A 645 12.11 20.50 2.25
CA TYR A 645 11.32 19.81 1.23
C TYR A 645 10.18 20.72 0.78
N GLY A 646 10.14 21.06 -0.52
CA GLY A 646 9.01 21.80 -1.09
C GLY A 646 7.78 20.89 -1.25
N ASN A 647 8.03 19.69 -1.75
CA ASN A 647 7.08 18.68 -2.20
C ASN A 647 6.33 19.09 -3.49
N HIS A 648 5.06 19.48 -3.41
CA HIS A 648 4.20 19.75 -4.56
C HIS A 648 3.87 21.23 -4.72
N GLY A 649 4.68 21.95 -5.50
CA GLY A 649 4.48 23.38 -5.67
C GLY A 649 5.28 24.01 -6.80
N SER A 650 5.27 25.35 -6.80
CA SER A 650 6.35 26.18 -7.34
C SER A 650 7.01 26.90 -6.17
N ASP A 651 7.89 26.20 -5.46
CA ASP A 651 8.31 26.59 -4.12
C ASP A 651 9.44 27.62 -4.09
N LEU A 652 9.54 28.34 -2.97
CA LEU A 652 10.58 29.33 -2.74
C LEU A 652 11.37 29.03 -1.45
N PHE A 653 12.57 28.49 -1.63
CA PHE A 653 13.54 28.27 -0.55
C PHE A 653 14.38 29.52 -0.35
N VAL A 654 14.23 30.24 0.77
CA VAL A 654 14.85 31.55 0.98
C VAL A 654 16.08 31.45 1.88
N PHE A 655 17.18 32.07 1.44
CA PHE A 655 18.46 32.09 2.16
C PHE A 655 18.97 33.51 2.41
N GLY A 656 19.46 33.74 3.62
CA GLY A 656 20.19 34.90 4.09
C GLY A 656 21.68 34.65 4.30
N ARG A 657 22.34 35.58 5.00
CA ARG A 657 23.76 35.51 5.34
C ARG A 657 23.93 35.15 6.81
N GLY A 658 24.21 33.88 7.04
CA GLY A 658 24.59 33.36 8.36
C GLY A 658 23.73 32.21 8.83
N ASP A 659 22.73 31.87 8.03
CA ASP A 659 21.79 30.76 8.09
C ASP A 659 22.54 29.45 8.42
N GLY A 660 23.07 28.76 7.40
CA GLY A 660 24.20 27.85 7.61
C GLY A 660 24.59 27.05 6.39
N LEU A 661 24.37 25.73 6.41
CA LEU A 661 24.55 24.85 5.25
C LEU A 661 23.38 23.89 5.13
N ASP A 662 22.37 24.35 4.42
CA ASP A 662 21.07 23.68 4.38
C ASP A 662 21.02 22.69 3.21
N THR A 663 20.08 21.76 3.25
CA THR A 663 19.91 20.72 2.24
C THR A 663 18.48 20.77 1.71
N ILE A 664 18.32 21.17 0.45
CA ILE A 664 17.06 21.03 -0.28
C ILE A 664 17.04 19.65 -0.93
N VAL A 665 16.05 18.83 -0.61
CA VAL A 665 16.07 17.40 -0.95
C VAL A 665 15.44 17.10 -2.33
N ASP A 666 14.49 17.93 -2.77
CA ASP A 666 13.58 17.65 -3.89
C ASP A 666 13.54 18.72 -4.99
N PHE A 667 14.43 19.73 -4.94
CA PHE A 667 14.43 20.93 -5.80
C PHE A 667 14.14 20.69 -7.31
N GLN A 668 12.96 21.14 -7.76
CA GLN A 668 12.43 20.92 -9.09
C GLN A 668 12.80 22.06 -10.06
N VAL A 669 13.94 21.89 -10.75
CA VAL A 669 14.49 22.92 -11.65
C VAL A 669 13.51 23.35 -12.76
N GLY A 670 12.95 24.55 -12.61
CA GLY A 670 12.03 25.18 -13.56
C GLY A 670 10.62 25.41 -13.01
N MET A 671 10.32 24.89 -11.82
CA MET A 671 9.16 25.27 -11.00
C MET A 671 9.65 26.02 -9.76
N ASP A 672 10.52 25.37 -9.00
CA ASP A 672 11.06 25.90 -7.74
C ASP A 672 12.14 26.95 -7.96
N ARG A 673 12.31 27.80 -6.94
CA ARG A 673 13.22 28.94 -6.97
C ARG A 673 13.96 29.12 -5.64
N ILE A 674 15.19 29.61 -5.76
CA ILE A 674 16.03 29.97 -4.63
C ILE A 674 15.86 31.47 -4.35
N GLY A 675 15.26 31.82 -3.23
CA GLY A 675 15.15 33.18 -2.72
C GLY A 675 16.47 33.67 -2.14
N LEU A 676 16.96 34.81 -2.60
CA LEU A 676 18.17 35.48 -2.10
C LEU A 676 17.77 36.79 -1.42
N ILE A 677 18.05 36.94 -0.13
CA ILE A 677 17.70 38.16 0.63
C ILE A 677 18.50 39.38 0.12
N GLU A 678 17.78 40.43 -0.29
CA GLU A 678 18.32 41.65 -0.88
C GLU A 678 19.29 42.36 0.07
N GLY A 679 20.50 42.60 -0.41
CA GLY A 679 21.56 43.24 0.39
C GLY A 679 22.42 42.25 1.19
N GLU A 680 21.97 41.00 1.33
CA GLU A 680 22.74 39.92 1.97
C GLU A 680 23.39 38.99 0.94
N LEU A 681 22.60 38.49 -0.01
CA LEU A 681 23.00 37.63 -1.11
C LEU A 681 22.54 38.22 -2.45
N VAL A 682 23.32 38.01 -3.52
CA VAL A 682 22.97 38.42 -4.89
C VAL A 682 23.45 37.37 -5.90
N TYR A 683 22.66 37.12 -6.94
CA TYR A 683 22.95 36.09 -7.94
C TYR A 683 24.35 36.22 -8.58
N SER A 684 24.83 37.45 -8.79
CA SER A 684 26.16 37.71 -9.39
C SER A 684 27.35 37.21 -8.58
N ASP A 685 27.15 36.96 -7.28
CA ASP A 685 28.20 36.61 -6.33
C ASP A 685 28.20 35.11 -6.00
N LEU A 686 27.24 34.35 -6.58
CA LEU A 686 27.08 32.93 -6.35
C LEU A 686 28.12 32.06 -7.07
N SER A 687 28.63 31.07 -6.36
CA SER A 687 29.30 29.90 -6.92
C SER A 687 28.32 28.74 -6.95
N ILE A 688 28.01 28.24 -8.15
CA ILE A 688 27.20 27.04 -8.38
C ILE A 688 28.14 25.92 -8.82
N MET A 689 28.25 24.84 -8.04
CA MET A 689 29.23 23.77 -8.26
C MET A 689 28.59 22.38 -8.18
N GLN A 690 28.79 21.54 -9.20
CA GLN A 690 28.39 20.13 -9.16
C GLN A 690 29.31 19.35 -8.20
N GLN A 691 28.73 18.58 -7.29
CA GLN A 691 29.42 17.68 -6.37
C GLN A 691 28.74 16.30 -6.39
N GLY A 692 29.29 15.37 -7.17
CA GLY A 692 28.64 14.08 -7.40
C GLY A 692 27.32 14.28 -8.14
N LEU A 693 26.23 13.76 -7.57
CA LEU A 693 24.87 13.97 -8.08
C LEU A 693 24.25 15.30 -7.64
N ASP A 694 24.80 15.96 -6.62
CA ASP A 694 24.23 17.15 -5.97
C ASP A 694 24.82 18.45 -6.54
N THR A 695 24.13 19.58 -6.31
CA THR A 695 24.64 20.92 -6.59
C THR A 695 24.86 21.71 -5.30
N LEU A 696 26.07 22.24 -5.14
CA LEU A 696 26.45 23.11 -4.05
C LEU A 696 26.29 24.58 -4.47
N LEU A 697 25.50 25.35 -3.70
CA LEU A 697 25.37 26.80 -3.80
C LEU A 697 26.20 27.48 -2.72
N GLY A 698 26.91 28.54 -3.08
CA GLY A 698 27.80 29.24 -2.16
C GLY A 698 28.17 30.66 -2.58
N VAL A 699 28.93 31.35 -1.73
CA VAL A 699 29.56 32.65 -2.02
C VAL A 699 31.04 32.57 -1.65
N GLY A 700 31.91 32.62 -2.67
CA GLY A 700 33.34 32.42 -2.51
C GLY A 700 33.69 30.99 -2.10
N ASP A 701 34.39 30.82 -0.98
CA ASP A 701 34.83 29.51 -0.48
C ASP A 701 33.83 28.88 0.52
N ARG A 702 32.61 29.41 0.65
CA ARG A 702 31.58 28.93 1.59
C ARG A 702 30.30 28.57 0.85
N ALA A 703 29.85 27.34 1.01
CA ALA A 703 28.50 26.94 0.66
C ALA A 703 27.48 27.47 1.68
N PHE A 704 26.24 27.59 1.25
CA PHE A 704 25.07 27.80 2.13
C PHE A 704 23.92 26.84 1.83
N ALA A 705 23.87 26.21 0.65
CA ALA A 705 22.86 25.19 0.35
C ALA A 705 23.42 24.04 -0.50
N VAL A 706 22.91 22.84 -0.26
CA VAL A 706 23.09 21.62 -1.05
C VAL A 706 21.75 21.28 -1.69
N LEU A 707 21.66 21.30 -3.01
CA LEU A 707 20.50 20.85 -3.77
C LEU A 707 20.74 19.40 -4.17
N LYS A 708 20.05 18.47 -3.50
CA LYS A 708 20.17 17.03 -3.74
C LYS A 708 19.76 16.68 -5.16
N PHE A 709 20.51 15.76 -5.78
CA PHE A 709 20.27 15.21 -7.13
C PHE A 709 20.12 16.23 -8.27
N THR A 710 20.37 17.52 -7.99
CA THR A 710 20.21 18.61 -8.93
C THR A 710 21.45 18.77 -9.78
N ASN A 711 21.28 18.88 -11.10
CA ASN A 711 22.37 19.14 -12.03
C ASN A 711 22.62 20.65 -12.17
N ALA A 712 23.80 21.10 -11.73
CA ALA A 712 24.23 22.50 -11.72
C ALA A 712 24.10 23.19 -13.08
N SER A 713 24.24 22.44 -14.18
CA SER A 713 24.12 22.99 -15.55
C SER A 713 22.69 23.34 -15.97
N ARG A 714 21.68 22.94 -15.18
CA ARG A 714 20.27 23.30 -15.39
C ARG A 714 19.85 24.57 -14.62
N LEU A 715 20.65 25.06 -13.67
CA LEU A 715 20.33 26.26 -12.89
C LEU A 715 20.74 27.53 -13.66
N GLY A 716 19.74 28.29 -14.10
CA GLY A 716 19.89 29.62 -14.72
C GLY A 716 19.59 30.75 -13.73
N GLU A 717 19.55 32.00 -14.21
CA GLU A 717 19.17 33.17 -13.41
C GLU A 717 17.68 33.11 -13.01
N GLU A 718 16.86 32.45 -13.83
CA GLU A 718 15.45 32.18 -13.60
C GLU A 718 15.17 31.31 -12.36
N SER A 719 16.11 30.42 -12.01
CA SER A 719 16.04 29.56 -10.82
C SER A 719 16.22 30.34 -9.51
N PHE A 720 16.48 31.64 -9.57
CA PHE A 720 16.71 32.49 -8.41
C PHE A 720 15.72 33.66 -8.37
N ALA A 721 15.37 34.11 -7.18
CA ALA A 721 14.56 35.29 -6.91
C ALA A 721 15.32 36.23 -5.97
N THR A 722 15.10 37.54 -6.09
CA THR A 722 15.49 38.49 -5.04
C THR A 722 14.30 38.69 -4.12
N VAL A 723 14.48 38.39 -2.83
CA VAL A 723 13.49 38.61 -1.77
C VAL A 723 13.92 39.87 -1.03
N ALA A 724 13.04 40.85 -0.82
CA ALA A 724 13.41 42.08 -0.14
C ALA A 724 13.77 41.82 1.34
N ASP A 725 14.74 42.58 1.90
CA ASP A 725 15.12 42.53 3.33
C ASP A 725 13.87 42.66 4.22
N GLY A 726 13.49 41.53 4.80
CA GLY A 726 12.32 41.34 5.65
C GLY A 726 12.68 41.28 7.13
N SER A 727 13.60 42.13 7.61
CA SER A 727 14.03 42.26 9.02
C SER A 727 12.94 42.60 10.07
N ASN A 728 11.67 42.38 9.71
CA ASN A 728 10.52 42.18 10.58
C ASN A 728 9.67 41.03 9.98
N PRO A 729 9.42 39.92 10.70
CA PRO A 729 8.64 38.77 10.19
C PRO A 729 7.27 39.16 9.61
N ALA A 730 6.59 40.15 10.21
CA ALA A 730 5.32 40.68 9.72
C ALA A 730 5.41 41.43 8.37
N GLN A 731 6.63 41.71 7.88
CA GLN A 731 6.88 42.26 6.54
C GLN A 731 7.32 41.19 5.54
N ALA A 732 8.01 40.13 5.97
CA ALA A 732 8.30 38.96 5.12
C ALA A 732 7.00 38.36 4.55
N ILE A 733 6.00 38.15 5.42
CA ILE A 733 4.63 37.70 5.05
C ILE A 733 3.98 38.61 3.98
N ALA A 734 4.26 39.92 3.99
CA ALA A 734 3.69 40.89 3.04
C ALA A 734 4.48 41.01 1.72
N ILE A 735 5.74 40.56 1.71
CA ILE A 735 6.63 40.57 0.53
C ILE A 735 6.37 39.35 -0.36
N LEU A 736 5.95 38.23 0.23
CA LEU A 736 5.78 36.93 -0.43
C LEU A 736 4.35 36.64 -0.91
N SER A 737 3.37 37.45 -0.50
CA SER A 737 1.94 37.24 -0.78
C SER A 737 1.41 37.99 -2.03
N ASN A 738 2.27 38.60 -2.86
CA ASN A 738 1.90 39.42 -4.05
C ASN A 738 2.40 38.85 -5.39
#